data_AF-A0A2P2C773-F1
#
_entry.id   AF-A0A2P2C773-F1
#
_cell.length_a   1.000
_cell.length_b   1.000
_cell.length_c   1.000
_cell.angle_alpha   90.00
_cell.angle_beta   90.00
_cell.angle_gamma   90.00
#
_symmetry.space_group_name_H-M   'P 1'
#
loop_
_entity.id
_entity.type
_entity.pdbx_description
1 polymer ?
#
loop_
_entity_poly.entity_id
_entity_poly.type
_entity_poly.pdbx_seq_one_letter_code
_entity_poly.pdbx_strand_id
1 'polypeptide(L)'
;MSHAPDPSSAVRRLRIDDLGDLAVPSQPALAPDGTRVAYTLRTIDVAGDRNVDELWWVGTDGGPARRLTHGPADSSPVWAPDATRVAFVRAGRLAVLATDGGEVEVLDGVPAGVASPTWSPDGRRIAFTAPVDPDGAGADGGPMVSDGIGYQSDGTGLHGRVRTQLFVVDADGTGLRRLTSGPHGVASPAWSPDGATLAFTRGSEERFRTPVHVLPVDGSATDLRTVGFAHGVALAVTWSADGDALLVVGHPGDPVGHARLVRVPLDGSDVTDLAGPLDRNVMPGAPAYPGGLPVEQDGRVWFCLRDRGCTHLWSASADGTEQQPRLAGEGRVMSGLSVAAGRAAVVLATPTSYGEVVLVDLADGEEQVLTDHGAALADVVHHPRRARTFTISDGTEVEAWLLHDDEPGPKPLLLDVHGGPHNAWNAAADEIHLYHQELVERGWAVLLVNPRGSDGYGEQFYDGVHAAWGVADAADFLEPIDTLVAEGLADPERLAVGGYSYGGFMACWLTGHDDRFAAAVAGGTVSDLASMYGTSDDLCLSAYELGGAPWEEPDRYAAMSPITRVQDVRTPTLVYHGIEDRTCPLGQAQQWHTALCELGVPTRLVLYPDASHVFVLLGRPSQRLDVNRRTLDWLVTHTTGGGRPRADRAHWEQRLAALAERHGVPGAQLGILRTRGGEDDLVVATHGVLHVGTQAPVTPDAVFQIGSITKVWTASVVLALVDEGLLELDTPVVEVLPELRLADPEVTKGVTVRHLLTHTSGIDGDVFTDTGRGDDCLERYVDQLGDAGQNHPLGVTWSYCNSGFSLLGRVIEVVTGLTWDEAVRERLSTPLGLERAVTLPEEALLHAAAVGHDERDGETVTAAAWQLPRSLGPAGLVTCTAADVLAFARMHLTGGRAADGTRVLSEESVTAMAAHEAELPDPYILGDSWGLGWIRFAWDGQRLIGHDGNTLGQAAFLRMLPDPGGDGGLAVVLLTNGGHTRDLYEDLYRELFAELAGVSMPERFGPPDEPVDVDVTPFLGRYERTSVQMDVEDGAEGPVLRTTLVGPLAELEPDPVEEHPLVPVGPGLFAVRPEGTETWVPVTFYELATGEPYLHMGARATPRVRP
;
A
#
# COMPACT_ATOMS: atom_id res chain seq x y z
N MET A 1 -31.27 -20.92 -11.09
CA MET A 1 -32.30 -19.88 -10.88
C MET A 1 -31.57 -18.58 -10.70
N SER A 2 -31.73 -17.64 -11.63
CA SER A 2 -31.01 -16.36 -11.66
C SER A 2 -31.52 -15.44 -10.56
N HIS A 3 -30.68 -15.10 -9.60
CA HIS A 3 -30.89 -13.89 -8.81
C HIS A 3 -30.62 -12.71 -9.74
N ALA A 4 -31.68 -11.99 -10.11
CA ALA A 4 -31.50 -10.66 -10.66
C ALA A 4 -30.91 -9.77 -9.53
N PRO A 5 -29.85 -8.99 -9.81
CA PRO A 5 -29.24 -8.15 -8.80
C PRO A 5 -30.22 -7.07 -8.32
N ASP A 6 -30.09 -6.74 -7.05
CA ASP A 6 -30.82 -5.68 -6.36
C ASP A 6 -30.53 -4.33 -7.05
N PRO A 7 -31.54 -3.59 -7.54
CA PRO A 7 -31.34 -2.34 -8.29
C PRO A 7 -30.78 -1.17 -7.45
N SER A 8 -30.21 -1.42 -6.27
CA SER A 8 -29.57 -0.43 -5.40
C SER A 8 -28.04 -0.52 -5.30
N SER A 9 -27.36 -1.49 -5.93
CA SER A 9 -25.90 -1.48 -5.98
C SER A 9 -25.42 -0.53 -7.09
N ALA A 10 -24.89 0.62 -6.71
CA ALA A 10 -24.26 1.54 -7.65
C ALA A 10 -23.06 0.84 -8.30
N VAL A 11 -23.08 0.73 -9.65
CA VAL A 11 -21.95 0.24 -10.44
C VAL A 11 -20.73 1.11 -10.15
N ARG A 12 -19.60 0.49 -9.81
CA ARG A 12 -18.36 1.20 -9.46
C ARG A 12 -17.20 0.78 -10.37
N ARG A 13 -16.09 1.50 -10.25
CA ARG A 13 -14.86 1.29 -11.03
C ARG A 13 -13.87 0.42 -10.27
N LEU A 14 -13.01 -0.28 -11.00
CA LEU A 14 -11.95 -1.11 -10.43
C LEU A 14 -10.97 -0.23 -9.65
N ARG A 15 -10.64 -0.66 -8.44
CA ARG A 15 -9.66 -0.03 -7.55
C ARG A 15 -8.51 -0.99 -7.26
N ILE A 16 -7.37 -0.46 -6.80
CA ILE A 16 -6.22 -1.31 -6.41
C ILE A 16 -6.60 -2.30 -5.30
N ASP A 17 -7.47 -1.88 -4.38
CA ASP A 17 -7.88 -2.71 -3.23
C ASP A 17 -8.74 -3.92 -3.63
N ASP A 18 -9.34 -3.89 -4.83
CA ASP A 18 -10.10 -5.03 -5.38
C ASP A 18 -9.22 -6.26 -5.64
N LEU A 19 -7.89 -6.12 -5.56
CA LEU A 19 -6.97 -7.24 -5.56
C LEU A 19 -7.36 -8.30 -4.53
N GLY A 20 -7.82 -7.88 -3.34
CA GLY A 20 -8.21 -8.80 -2.26
C GLY A 20 -9.39 -9.72 -2.61
N ASP A 21 -10.22 -9.32 -3.58
CA ASP A 21 -11.45 -10.02 -3.95
C ASP A 21 -11.27 -10.93 -5.19
N LEU A 22 -10.08 -10.97 -5.78
CA LEU A 22 -9.81 -11.81 -6.95
C LEU A 22 -9.71 -13.30 -6.60
N ALA A 23 -10.44 -14.11 -7.36
CA ALA A 23 -10.35 -15.56 -7.36
C ALA A 23 -10.01 -16.04 -8.79
N VAL A 24 -8.83 -16.62 -8.96
CA VAL A 24 -8.29 -16.94 -10.30
C VAL A 24 -8.08 -18.45 -10.44
N PRO A 25 -8.86 -19.15 -11.29
CA PRO A 25 -8.64 -20.56 -11.55
C PRO A 25 -7.40 -20.79 -12.43
N SER A 26 -6.78 -21.95 -12.30
CA SER A 26 -5.63 -22.37 -13.11
C SER A 26 -5.54 -23.91 -13.17
N GLN A 27 -4.66 -24.42 -14.04
CA GLN A 27 -4.33 -25.85 -14.13
C GLN A 27 -5.57 -26.77 -14.24
N PRO A 28 -6.46 -26.55 -15.23
CA PRO A 28 -7.63 -27.38 -15.41
C PRO A 28 -7.21 -28.81 -15.81
N ALA A 29 -7.84 -29.79 -15.18
CA ALA A 29 -7.65 -31.21 -15.43
C ALA A 29 -9.03 -31.85 -15.63
N LEU A 30 -9.34 -32.22 -16.87
CA LEU A 30 -10.57 -32.91 -17.25
C LEU A 30 -10.43 -34.39 -16.94
N ALA A 31 -11.41 -34.96 -16.23
CA ALA A 31 -11.45 -36.39 -15.92
C ALA A 31 -11.48 -37.22 -17.21
N PRO A 32 -10.84 -38.41 -17.26
CA PRO A 32 -10.83 -39.26 -18.45
C PRO A 32 -12.21 -39.65 -18.99
N ASP A 33 -13.22 -39.70 -18.10
CA ASP A 33 -14.62 -39.97 -18.46
C ASP A 33 -15.39 -38.74 -18.98
N GLY A 34 -14.78 -37.56 -18.97
CA GLY A 34 -15.37 -36.30 -19.43
C GLY A 34 -16.46 -35.72 -18.53
N THR A 35 -16.63 -36.23 -17.31
CA THR A 35 -17.75 -35.85 -16.41
C THR A 35 -17.44 -34.70 -15.47
N ARG A 36 -16.16 -34.47 -15.15
CA ARG A 36 -15.73 -33.52 -14.11
C ARG A 36 -14.41 -32.84 -14.49
N VAL A 37 -14.24 -31.59 -14.08
CA VAL A 37 -12.98 -30.85 -14.19
C VAL A 37 -12.47 -30.55 -12.78
N ALA A 38 -11.27 -31.00 -12.45
CA ALA A 38 -10.53 -30.55 -11.26
C ALA A 38 -9.61 -29.39 -11.67
N TYR A 39 -9.38 -28.43 -10.79
CA TYR A 39 -8.54 -27.27 -11.07
C TYR A 39 -8.03 -26.66 -9.77
N THR A 40 -7.01 -25.81 -9.87
CA THR A 40 -6.50 -25.01 -8.77
C THR A 40 -7.23 -23.66 -8.76
N LEU A 41 -7.73 -23.21 -7.61
CA LEU A 41 -8.26 -21.87 -7.42
C LEU A 41 -7.35 -21.10 -6.47
N ARG A 42 -6.79 -19.99 -6.95
CA ARG A 42 -6.03 -19.06 -6.12
C ARG A 42 -6.95 -17.97 -5.60
N THR A 43 -6.94 -17.77 -4.28
CA THR A 43 -7.60 -16.65 -3.59
C THR A 43 -6.57 -15.87 -2.76
N ILE A 44 -6.95 -14.67 -2.31
CA ILE A 44 -6.03 -13.73 -1.66
C ILE A 44 -6.46 -13.52 -0.19
N ASP A 45 -5.61 -13.94 0.74
CA ASP A 45 -5.78 -13.72 2.18
C ASP A 45 -5.01 -12.46 2.58
N VAL A 46 -5.68 -11.30 2.50
CA VAL A 46 -5.08 -9.99 2.80
C VAL A 46 -4.66 -9.88 4.27
N ALA A 47 -5.47 -10.41 5.20
CA ALA A 47 -5.17 -10.36 6.64
C ALA A 47 -3.96 -11.26 6.99
N GLY A 48 -3.83 -12.41 6.34
CA GLY A 48 -2.70 -13.33 6.49
C GLY A 48 -1.50 -13.04 5.59
N ASP A 49 -1.58 -12.00 4.75
CA ASP A 49 -0.58 -11.59 3.75
C ASP A 49 -0.05 -12.74 2.88
N ARG A 50 -0.96 -13.53 2.29
CA ARG A 50 -0.60 -14.69 1.46
C ARG A 50 -1.63 -15.00 0.37
N ASN A 51 -1.17 -15.66 -0.69
CA ASN A 51 -2.05 -16.34 -1.64
C ASN A 51 -2.42 -17.72 -1.07
N VAL A 52 -3.63 -18.18 -1.38
CA VAL A 52 -4.15 -19.49 -0.97
C VAL A 52 -4.57 -20.26 -2.21
N ASP A 53 -3.84 -21.31 -2.53
CA ASP A 53 -4.11 -22.20 -3.67
C ASP A 53 -4.77 -23.49 -3.20
N GLU A 54 -5.95 -23.79 -3.74
CA GLU A 54 -6.75 -24.94 -3.32
C GLU A 54 -7.31 -25.70 -4.52
N LEU A 55 -7.54 -27.00 -4.35
CA LEU A 55 -8.18 -27.78 -5.38
C LEU A 55 -9.70 -27.63 -5.29
N TRP A 56 -10.29 -27.42 -6.46
CA TRP A 56 -11.71 -27.37 -6.68
C TRP A 56 -12.08 -28.32 -7.82
N TRP A 57 -13.37 -28.63 -7.92
CA TRP A 57 -13.90 -29.28 -9.10
C TRP A 57 -15.30 -28.80 -9.46
N VAL A 58 -15.70 -29.07 -10.70
CA VAL A 58 -17.03 -28.77 -11.23
C VAL A 58 -17.46 -29.85 -12.21
N GLY A 59 -18.77 -30.16 -12.24
CA GLY A 59 -19.35 -31.12 -13.18
C GLY A 59 -19.49 -30.53 -14.58
N THR A 60 -19.33 -31.34 -15.62
CA THR A 60 -19.51 -30.90 -17.01
C THR A 60 -20.98 -30.79 -17.42
N ASP A 61 -21.90 -31.38 -16.66
CA ASP A 61 -23.34 -31.17 -16.74
C ASP A 61 -23.80 -29.86 -16.05
N GLY A 62 -22.86 -29.13 -15.45
CA GLY A 62 -23.09 -27.89 -14.72
C GLY A 62 -23.32 -28.10 -13.22
N GLY A 63 -23.69 -27.03 -12.52
CA GLY A 63 -23.85 -27.01 -11.06
C GLY A 63 -22.73 -26.24 -10.35
N PRO A 64 -22.84 -26.06 -9.02
CA PRO A 64 -21.88 -25.27 -8.27
C PRO A 64 -20.52 -25.98 -8.21
N ALA A 65 -19.45 -25.20 -8.39
CA ALA A 65 -18.11 -25.66 -8.10
C ALA A 65 -17.98 -26.05 -6.62
N ARG A 66 -17.22 -27.09 -6.33
CA ARG A 66 -16.99 -27.59 -4.98
C ARG A 66 -15.52 -27.60 -4.64
N ARG A 67 -15.18 -27.04 -3.49
CA ARG A 67 -13.85 -27.12 -2.89
C ARG A 67 -13.55 -28.57 -2.50
N LEU A 68 -12.38 -29.05 -2.89
CA LEU A 68 -11.89 -30.38 -2.60
C LEU A 68 -10.89 -30.37 -1.44
N THR A 69 -10.12 -29.29 -1.28
CA THR A 69 -9.06 -29.22 -0.27
C THR A 69 -9.07 -27.90 0.50
N HIS A 70 -8.42 -27.93 1.67
CA HIS A 70 -8.22 -26.78 2.57
C HIS A 70 -6.72 -26.54 2.85
N GLY A 71 -5.86 -26.94 1.90
CA GLY A 71 -4.40 -26.89 2.04
C GLY A 71 -3.86 -25.48 1.80
N PRO A 72 -2.66 -25.16 2.30
CA PRO A 72 -2.09 -23.82 2.17
C PRO A 72 -1.58 -23.51 0.75
N ALA A 73 -1.23 -24.54 -0.04
CA ALA A 73 -0.66 -24.42 -1.38
C ALA A 73 -0.82 -25.75 -2.15
N ASP A 74 -2.03 -26.03 -2.62
CA ASP A 74 -2.36 -27.23 -3.39
C ASP A 74 -2.42 -26.92 -4.90
N SER A 75 -1.70 -27.67 -5.73
CA SER A 75 -1.60 -27.40 -7.17
C SER A 75 -1.36 -28.67 -8.01
N SER A 76 -1.33 -28.51 -9.33
CA SER A 76 -1.02 -29.55 -10.32
C SER A 76 -1.90 -30.80 -10.24
N PRO A 77 -3.25 -30.66 -10.25
CA PRO A 77 -4.15 -31.81 -10.18
C PRO A 77 -4.03 -32.67 -11.45
N VAL A 78 -3.92 -33.98 -11.27
CA VAL A 78 -3.92 -34.97 -12.35
C VAL A 78 -4.80 -36.17 -12.00
N TRP A 79 -5.72 -36.52 -12.91
CA TRP A 79 -6.66 -37.62 -12.71
C TRP A 79 -6.00 -38.97 -12.92
N ALA A 80 -6.35 -39.94 -12.07
CA ALA A 80 -6.12 -41.34 -12.37
C ALA A 80 -6.97 -41.76 -13.59
N PRO A 81 -6.51 -42.72 -14.41
CA PRO A 81 -7.22 -43.17 -15.62
C PRO A 81 -8.65 -43.66 -15.39
N ASP A 82 -8.95 -44.14 -14.18
CA ASP A 82 -10.27 -44.63 -13.77
C ASP A 82 -11.20 -43.52 -13.20
N ALA A 83 -10.74 -42.26 -13.16
CA ALA A 83 -11.45 -41.11 -12.60
C ALA A 83 -11.86 -41.25 -11.10
N THR A 84 -11.29 -42.22 -10.37
CA THR A 84 -11.62 -42.44 -8.95
C THR A 84 -10.70 -41.67 -8.00
N ARG A 85 -9.53 -41.24 -8.47
CA ARG A 85 -8.51 -40.56 -7.68
C ARG A 85 -7.89 -39.38 -8.44
N VAL A 86 -7.42 -38.39 -7.69
CA VAL A 86 -6.63 -37.25 -8.19
C VAL A 86 -5.31 -37.23 -7.42
N ALA A 87 -4.18 -37.19 -8.13
CA ALA A 87 -2.89 -36.86 -7.54
C ALA A 87 -2.60 -35.38 -7.74
N PHE A 88 -1.88 -34.78 -6.81
CA PHE A 88 -1.56 -33.36 -6.82
C PHE A 88 -0.35 -33.04 -5.93
N VAL A 89 0.10 -31.79 -5.95
CA VAL A 89 1.20 -31.30 -5.12
C VAL A 89 0.62 -30.45 -4.00
N ARG A 90 0.91 -30.81 -2.74
CA ARG A 90 0.57 -30.03 -1.54
C ARG A 90 1.85 -29.53 -0.88
N ALA A 91 2.09 -28.22 -0.89
CA ALA A 91 3.27 -27.61 -0.29
C ALA A 91 4.58 -28.35 -0.66
N GLY A 92 4.73 -28.69 -1.95
CA GLY A 92 5.88 -29.42 -2.49
C GLY A 92 5.91 -30.93 -2.21
N ARG A 93 4.83 -31.53 -1.69
CA ARG A 93 4.71 -32.98 -1.43
C ARG A 93 3.69 -33.62 -2.35
N LEU A 94 3.94 -34.86 -2.80
CA LEU A 94 2.97 -35.63 -3.57
C LEU A 94 1.82 -36.07 -2.66
N ALA A 95 0.60 -35.79 -3.07
CA ALA A 95 -0.62 -36.17 -2.37
C ALA A 95 -1.64 -36.81 -3.31
N VAL A 96 -2.52 -37.65 -2.77
CA VAL A 96 -3.61 -38.31 -3.49
C VAL A 96 -4.92 -38.11 -2.74
N LEU A 97 -6.01 -37.91 -3.49
CA LEU A 97 -7.36 -37.73 -2.99
C LEU A 97 -8.34 -38.64 -3.75
N ALA A 98 -9.20 -39.36 -3.01
CA ALA A 98 -10.31 -40.13 -3.57
C ALA A 98 -11.50 -39.22 -3.92
N THR A 99 -12.16 -39.47 -5.06
CA THR A 99 -13.13 -38.53 -5.63
C THR A 99 -14.55 -38.71 -5.11
N ASP A 100 -14.84 -39.82 -4.43
CA ASP A 100 -16.09 -40.06 -3.69
C ASP A 100 -16.09 -39.45 -2.28
N GLY A 101 -14.97 -38.90 -1.84
CA GLY A 101 -14.77 -38.24 -0.54
C GLY A 101 -13.81 -39.01 0.35
N GLY A 102 -13.00 -38.28 1.12
CA GLY A 102 -11.97 -38.83 2.00
C GLY A 102 -10.99 -37.75 2.46
N GLU A 103 -10.09 -38.09 3.38
CA GLU A 103 -8.98 -37.21 3.75
C GLU A 103 -7.89 -37.26 2.66
N VAL A 104 -7.16 -36.15 2.51
CA VAL A 104 -5.99 -36.11 1.63
C VAL A 104 -4.89 -36.98 2.21
N GLU A 105 -4.39 -37.91 1.40
CA GLU A 105 -3.25 -38.75 1.75
C GLU A 105 -1.97 -38.15 1.16
N VAL A 106 -1.10 -37.62 2.03
CA VAL A 106 0.24 -37.19 1.63
C VAL A 106 1.14 -38.43 1.63
N LEU A 107 1.78 -38.71 0.48
CA LEU A 107 2.58 -39.93 0.34
C LEU A 107 3.90 -39.81 1.11
N ASP A 108 4.00 -40.55 2.21
CA ASP A 108 5.19 -40.60 3.06
C ASP A 108 6.38 -41.25 2.34
N GLY A 109 7.59 -40.79 2.64
CA GLY A 109 8.83 -41.28 2.01
C GLY A 109 9.13 -40.69 0.62
N VAL A 110 8.18 -39.99 -0.01
CA VAL A 110 8.42 -39.22 -1.24
C VAL A 110 9.25 -37.96 -0.92
N PRO A 111 10.28 -37.62 -1.74
CA PRO A 111 11.05 -36.39 -1.56
C PRO A 111 10.17 -35.13 -1.58
N ALA A 112 10.58 -34.08 -0.88
CA ALA A 112 9.96 -32.77 -1.02
C ALA A 112 10.37 -32.09 -2.34
N GLY A 113 9.67 -31.02 -2.72
CA GLY A 113 9.90 -30.31 -3.98
C GLY A 113 9.37 -31.07 -5.20
N VAL A 114 8.29 -31.83 -5.04
CA VAL A 114 7.63 -32.57 -6.13
C VAL A 114 7.09 -31.59 -7.17
N ALA A 115 7.34 -31.88 -8.44
CA ALA A 115 6.77 -31.18 -9.59
C ALA A 115 6.29 -32.16 -10.68
N SER A 116 5.36 -31.68 -11.51
CA SER A 116 4.84 -32.36 -12.70
C SER A 116 4.43 -33.84 -12.48
N PRO A 117 3.55 -34.15 -11.51
CA PRO A 117 3.07 -35.51 -11.32
C PRO A 117 2.26 -35.99 -12.53
N THR A 118 2.38 -37.27 -12.90
CA THR A 118 1.59 -37.89 -13.97
C THR A 118 1.33 -39.37 -13.70
N TRP A 119 0.10 -39.82 -13.93
CA TRP A 119 -0.32 -41.21 -13.71
C TRP A 119 0.13 -42.13 -14.85
N SER A 120 0.53 -43.36 -14.51
CA SER A 120 0.63 -44.41 -15.51
C SER A 120 -0.75 -44.73 -16.11
N PRO A 121 -0.83 -45.17 -17.37
CA PRO A 121 -2.11 -45.46 -18.03
C PRO A 121 -2.97 -46.54 -17.35
N ASP A 122 -2.35 -47.40 -16.53
CA ASP A 122 -3.04 -48.41 -15.72
C ASP A 122 -3.45 -47.93 -14.31
N GLY A 123 -3.12 -46.69 -13.93
CA GLY A 123 -3.47 -46.08 -12.64
C GLY A 123 -2.73 -46.65 -11.44
N ARG A 124 -1.66 -47.43 -11.64
CA ARG A 124 -0.92 -48.09 -10.56
C ARG A 124 0.26 -47.29 -10.03
N ARG A 125 0.86 -46.45 -10.87
CA ARG A 125 2.10 -45.72 -10.58
C ARG A 125 1.95 -44.23 -10.90
N ILE A 126 2.75 -43.40 -10.24
CA ILE A 126 2.85 -41.96 -10.48
C ILE A 126 4.32 -41.64 -10.78
N ALA A 127 4.58 -40.99 -11.91
CA ALA A 127 5.88 -40.41 -12.22
C ALA A 127 5.88 -38.92 -11.84
N PHE A 128 7.01 -38.41 -11.37
CA PHE A 128 7.17 -37.01 -10.98
C PHE A 128 8.65 -36.62 -10.98
N THR A 129 8.94 -35.32 -10.91
CA THR A 129 10.30 -34.83 -10.69
C THR A 129 10.46 -34.26 -9.28
N ALA A 130 11.66 -34.38 -8.71
CA ALA A 130 12.00 -33.79 -7.42
C ALA A 130 13.49 -33.43 -7.34
N PRO A 131 13.89 -32.40 -6.58
CA PRO A 131 15.29 -32.02 -6.39
C PRO A 131 16.07 -33.11 -5.63
N VAL A 132 17.29 -33.35 -6.08
CA VAL A 132 18.21 -34.29 -5.43
C VAL A 132 19.58 -33.66 -5.27
N ASP A 133 20.10 -33.69 -4.05
CA ASP A 133 21.51 -33.42 -3.77
C ASP A 133 22.34 -34.67 -4.13
N PRO A 134 23.33 -34.55 -5.03
CA PRO A 134 24.19 -35.67 -5.41
C PRO A 134 25.09 -36.19 -4.29
N ASP A 135 25.46 -35.34 -3.31
CA ASP A 135 26.39 -35.64 -2.22
C ASP A 135 25.66 -36.04 -0.92
N GLY A 136 24.34 -35.87 -0.85
CA GLY A 136 23.48 -36.33 0.25
C GLY A 136 23.66 -35.55 1.57
N ALA A 137 24.50 -34.52 1.58
CA ALA A 137 24.52 -33.51 2.62
C ALA A 137 23.32 -32.58 2.37
N GLY A 138 22.44 -32.39 3.36
CA GLY A 138 21.43 -31.35 3.25
C GLY A 138 22.08 -29.97 3.12
N ALA A 139 21.29 -28.96 2.75
CA ALA A 139 21.70 -27.56 2.78
C ALA A 139 21.91 -27.08 4.24
N ASP A 140 22.95 -27.58 4.90
CA ASP A 140 23.27 -27.31 6.31
C ASP A 140 24.05 -25.99 6.43
N GLY A 141 23.42 -24.84 6.11
CA GLY A 141 23.88 -23.48 6.44
C GLY A 141 25.33 -23.10 6.06
N GLY A 142 26.03 -23.95 5.30
CA GLY A 142 27.42 -23.84 4.93
C GLY A 142 27.59 -23.15 3.57
N PRO A 143 28.83 -22.97 3.11
CA PRO A 143 29.10 -22.35 1.82
C PRO A 143 28.51 -23.19 0.67
N MET A 144 27.80 -22.53 -0.25
CA MET A 144 27.34 -23.15 -1.49
C MET A 144 28.52 -23.39 -2.44
N VAL A 145 28.61 -24.59 -3.00
CA VAL A 145 29.64 -24.98 -3.97
C VAL A 145 28.97 -25.31 -5.31
N SER A 146 29.48 -24.73 -6.39
CA SER A 146 29.09 -25.08 -7.77
C SER A 146 30.31 -25.12 -8.68
N ASP A 147 30.34 -26.10 -9.59
CA ASP A 147 31.33 -26.21 -10.67
C ASP A 147 30.75 -25.77 -12.03
N GLY A 148 29.49 -25.35 -12.06
CA GLY A 148 28.75 -24.99 -13.28
C GLY A 148 27.84 -23.78 -13.10
N ILE A 149 27.21 -23.38 -14.20
CA ILE A 149 26.42 -22.13 -14.29
C ILE A 149 24.98 -22.23 -13.76
N GLY A 150 24.41 -23.45 -13.69
CA GLY A 150 23.06 -23.67 -13.17
C GLY A 150 23.01 -23.81 -11.65
N TYR A 151 23.58 -22.86 -10.90
CA TYR A 151 23.67 -22.91 -9.44
C TYR A 151 22.54 -22.18 -8.71
N GLN A 152 21.68 -21.48 -9.45
CA GLN A 152 20.58 -20.68 -8.94
C GLN A 152 19.41 -20.71 -9.92
N SER A 153 18.21 -20.42 -9.42
CA SER A 153 17.00 -20.19 -10.21
C SER A 153 16.05 -19.26 -9.44
N ASP A 154 15.32 -18.41 -10.15
CA ASP A 154 14.32 -17.53 -9.55
C ASP A 154 13.22 -18.35 -8.84
N GLY A 155 12.73 -17.83 -7.72
CA GLY A 155 11.74 -18.51 -6.86
C GLY A 155 12.27 -19.70 -6.05
N THR A 156 13.41 -20.30 -6.44
CA THR A 156 14.07 -21.40 -5.69
C THR A 156 15.29 -20.91 -4.91
N GLY A 157 15.98 -19.88 -5.40
CA GLY A 157 17.19 -19.34 -4.80
C GLY A 157 18.46 -20.11 -5.19
N LEU A 158 19.47 -20.05 -4.32
CA LEU A 158 20.76 -20.71 -4.53
C LEU A 158 20.66 -22.21 -4.20
N HIS A 159 20.93 -23.06 -5.18
CA HIS A 159 20.82 -24.52 -5.05
C HIS A 159 22.09 -25.30 -5.45
N GLY A 160 23.11 -24.61 -5.96
CA GLY A 160 24.44 -25.19 -6.21
C GLY A 160 24.40 -26.40 -7.13
N ARG A 161 24.64 -27.58 -6.58
CA ARG A 161 24.68 -28.87 -7.31
C ARG A 161 23.35 -29.63 -7.31
N VAL A 162 22.33 -29.16 -6.58
CA VAL A 162 21.02 -29.82 -6.51
C VAL A 162 20.37 -29.80 -7.89
N ARG A 163 19.88 -30.96 -8.37
CA ARG A 163 19.22 -31.07 -9.69
C ARG A 163 17.92 -31.85 -9.57
N THR A 164 16.92 -31.45 -10.34
CA THR A 164 15.67 -32.21 -10.47
C THR A 164 15.92 -33.56 -11.15
N GLN A 165 15.33 -34.61 -10.61
CA GLN A 165 15.46 -35.98 -11.12
C GLN A 165 14.10 -36.64 -11.21
N LEU A 166 14.00 -37.63 -12.10
CA LEU A 166 12.77 -38.39 -12.35
C LEU A 166 12.61 -39.52 -11.33
N PHE A 167 11.41 -39.62 -10.77
CA PHE A 167 10.99 -40.67 -9.84
C PHE A 167 9.71 -41.33 -10.33
N VAL A 168 9.52 -42.57 -9.89
CA VAL A 168 8.25 -43.30 -9.99
C VAL A 168 7.93 -43.90 -8.63
N VAL A 169 6.67 -43.82 -8.22
CA VAL A 169 6.16 -44.40 -6.97
C VAL A 169 4.86 -45.16 -7.26
N ASP A 170 4.57 -46.21 -6.49
CA ASP A 170 3.26 -46.84 -6.52
C ASP A 170 2.22 -45.87 -5.93
N ALA A 171 0.97 -46.01 -6.34
CA ALA A 171 -0.10 -45.08 -5.96
C ALA A 171 -0.42 -45.04 -4.45
N ASP A 172 0.06 -46.04 -3.69
CA ASP A 172 -0.04 -46.13 -2.22
C ASP A 172 1.21 -45.58 -1.49
N GLY A 173 2.12 -44.92 -2.22
CA GLY A 173 3.38 -44.39 -1.70
C GLY A 173 4.50 -45.42 -1.57
N THR A 174 4.25 -46.71 -1.83
CA THR A 174 5.29 -47.74 -1.81
C THR A 174 6.10 -47.78 -3.11
N GLY A 175 7.15 -48.59 -3.15
CA GLY A 175 7.87 -48.85 -4.40
C GLY A 175 8.65 -47.65 -5.00
N LEU A 176 8.85 -46.57 -4.23
CA LEU A 176 9.55 -45.37 -4.70
C LEU A 176 10.92 -45.71 -5.32
N ARG A 177 11.10 -45.31 -6.57
CA ARG A 177 12.35 -45.50 -7.32
C ARG A 177 12.74 -44.24 -8.08
N ARG A 178 13.98 -43.83 -7.91
CA ARG A 178 14.65 -42.81 -8.72
C ARG A 178 15.10 -43.43 -10.05
N LEU A 179 14.69 -42.85 -11.17
CA LEU A 179 15.00 -43.35 -12.51
C LEU A 179 16.23 -42.68 -13.13
N THR A 180 16.49 -41.42 -12.80
CA THR A 180 17.61 -40.66 -13.36
C THR A 180 18.57 -40.17 -12.29
N SER A 181 19.83 -39.99 -12.66
CA SER A 181 20.86 -39.39 -11.84
C SER A 181 21.87 -38.62 -12.68
N GLY A 182 22.68 -37.79 -12.01
CA GLY A 182 23.79 -37.06 -12.61
C GLY A 182 23.64 -35.54 -12.47
N PRO A 183 24.48 -34.77 -13.20
CA PRO A 183 24.60 -33.32 -13.02
C PRO A 183 23.53 -32.50 -13.78
N HIS A 184 22.66 -33.18 -14.53
CA HIS A 184 21.66 -32.55 -15.39
C HIS A 184 20.25 -32.69 -14.80
N GLY A 185 19.49 -31.59 -14.85
CA GLY A 185 18.09 -31.56 -14.45
C GLY A 185 17.19 -32.28 -15.46
N VAL A 186 16.05 -32.78 -14.95
CA VAL A 186 14.99 -33.45 -15.73
C VAL A 186 13.67 -32.72 -15.51
N ALA A 187 12.87 -32.61 -16.57
CA ALA A 187 11.53 -32.01 -16.52
C ALA A 187 10.56 -32.73 -17.48
N SER A 188 9.27 -32.38 -17.37
CA SER A 188 8.18 -32.80 -18.27
C SER A 188 8.08 -34.33 -18.49
N PRO A 189 7.95 -35.15 -17.42
CA PRO A 189 7.75 -36.58 -17.58
C PRO A 189 6.40 -36.91 -18.22
N ALA A 190 6.39 -37.82 -19.19
CA ALA A 190 5.18 -38.29 -19.87
C ALA A 190 5.24 -39.81 -20.11
N TRP A 191 4.18 -40.53 -19.74
CA TRP A 191 4.07 -41.99 -19.96
C TRP A 191 3.71 -42.32 -21.40
N SER A 192 4.34 -43.37 -21.94
CA SER A 192 3.86 -44.01 -23.17
C SER A 192 2.46 -44.57 -22.97
N PRO A 193 1.61 -44.65 -24.02
CA PRO A 193 0.24 -45.17 -23.89
C PRO A 193 0.14 -46.59 -23.32
N ASP A 194 1.18 -47.41 -23.50
CA ASP A 194 1.27 -48.77 -22.94
C ASP A 194 1.82 -48.83 -21.50
N GLY A 195 2.26 -47.69 -20.94
CA GLY A 195 2.81 -47.58 -19.58
C GLY A 195 4.21 -48.20 -19.39
N ALA A 196 4.89 -48.59 -20.47
CA ALA A 196 6.19 -49.26 -20.39
C ALA A 196 7.39 -48.28 -20.39
N THR A 197 7.22 -47.07 -20.91
CA THR A 197 8.29 -46.11 -21.17
C THR A 197 7.90 -44.71 -20.68
N LEU A 198 8.88 -43.93 -20.22
CA LEU A 198 8.74 -42.52 -19.90
C LEU A 198 9.54 -41.67 -20.89
N ALA A 199 8.92 -40.63 -21.43
CA ALA A 199 9.60 -39.54 -22.14
C ALA A 199 9.80 -38.35 -21.17
N PHE A 200 10.88 -37.60 -21.34
CA PHE A 200 11.19 -36.42 -20.54
C PHE A 200 12.25 -35.54 -21.21
N THR A 201 12.36 -34.29 -20.79
CA THR A 201 13.46 -33.39 -21.19
C THR A 201 14.60 -33.49 -20.18
N ARG A 202 15.84 -33.40 -20.65
CA ARG A 202 17.02 -33.44 -19.79
C ARG A 202 18.12 -32.52 -20.31
N GLY A 203 18.79 -31.80 -19.42
CA GLY A 203 19.98 -31.02 -19.78
C GLY A 203 21.12 -31.89 -20.33
N SER A 204 22.01 -31.28 -21.12
CA SER A 204 23.17 -31.97 -21.71
C SER A 204 24.50 -31.30 -21.37
N GLU A 205 25.61 -31.95 -21.74
CA GLU A 205 26.96 -31.35 -21.66
C GLU A 205 27.15 -30.17 -22.62
N GLU A 206 26.43 -30.17 -23.75
CA GLU A 206 26.35 -29.01 -24.64
C GLU A 206 25.55 -27.91 -23.94
N ARG A 207 26.13 -26.72 -23.85
CA ARG A 207 25.54 -25.58 -23.13
C ARG A 207 24.17 -25.25 -23.71
N PHE A 208 23.22 -24.95 -22.82
CA PHE A 208 21.87 -24.50 -23.18
C PHE A 208 21.12 -25.49 -24.08
N ARG A 209 21.34 -26.80 -23.92
CA ARG A 209 20.58 -27.85 -24.61
C ARG A 209 19.74 -28.68 -23.66
N THR A 210 18.51 -28.92 -24.06
CA THR A 210 17.55 -29.76 -23.34
C THR A 210 16.93 -30.80 -24.28
N PRO A 211 17.70 -31.80 -24.74
CA PRO A 211 17.17 -32.88 -25.58
C PRO A 211 16.03 -33.67 -24.92
N VAL A 212 15.27 -34.35 -25.77
CA VAL A 212 14.20 -35.27 -25.37
C VAL A 212 14.76 -36.69 -25.28
N HIS A 213 14.50 -37.33 -24.15
CA HIS A 213 14.89 -38.71 -23.89
C HIS A 213 13.70 -39.62 -23.63
N VAL A 214 13.90 -40.91 -23.88
CA VAL A 214 13.01 -41.98 -23.43
C VAL A 214 13.77 -42.99 -22.58
N LEU A 215 13.08 -43.55 -21.58
CA LEU A 215 13.61 -44.57 -20.67
C LEU A 215 12.53 -45.62 -20.36
N PRO A 216 12.79 -46.92 -20.58
CA PRO A 216 11.91 -47.97 -20.10
C PRO A 216 11.76 -47.86 -18.58
N VAL A 217 10.54 -47.93 -18.07
CA VAL A 217 10.25 -47.66 -16.67
C VAL A 217 11.04 -48.61 -15.78
N ASP A 218 11.04 -49.90 -16.07
CA ASP A 218 11.78 -50.91 -15.31
C ASP A 218 13.26 -51.06 -15.77
N GLY A 219 13.71 -50.16 -16.64
CA GLY A 219 15.08 -50.09 -17.14
C GLY A 219 16.04 -49.41 -16.19
N SER A 220 17.27 -49.26 -16.66
CA SER A 220 18.40 -48.64 -15.97
C SER A 220 18.95 -47.47 -16.77
N ALA A 221 19.90 -46.72 -16.20
CA ALA A 221 20.50 -45.57 -16.88
C ALA A 221 21.15 -45.91 -18.24
N THR A 222 21.52 -47.18 -18.50
CA THR A 222 22.07 -47.60 -19.80
C THR A 222 21.02 -47.76 -20.89
N ASP A 223 19.74 -47.82 -20.53
CA ASP A 223 18.61 -47.95 -21.45
C ASP A 223 18.08 -46.59 -21.93
N LEU A 224 18.67 -45.50 -21.45
CA LEU A 224 18.33 -44.13 -21.81
C LEU A 224 18.65 -43.85 -23.29
N ARG A 225 17.66 -43.39 -24.06
CA ARG A 225 17.84 -43.04 -25.48
C ARG A 225 17.43 -41.59 -25.73
N THR A 226 18.29 -40.83 -26.41
CA THR A 226 17.93 -39.52 -26.97
C THR A 226 17.10 -39.71 -28.23
N VAL A 227 15.95 -39.05 -28.34
CA VAL A 227 14.97 -39.25 -29.42
C VAL A 227 14.72 -37.98 -30.22
N GLY A 228 14.74 -36.81 -29.58
CA GLY A 228 14.47 -35.53 -30.22
C GLY A 228 15.41 -34.44 -29.73
N PHE A 229 15.64 -33.45 -30.59
CA PHE A 229 16.36 -32.20 -30.28
C PHE A 229 17.74 -32.45 -29.65
N ALA A 230 18.52 -33.37 -30.21
CA ALA A 230 19.85 -33.71 -29.71
C ALA A 230 20.78 -32.49 -29.56
N HIS A 231 20.59 -31.47 -30.40
CA HIS A 231 21.30 -30.18 -30.38
C HIS A 231 20.32 -28.99 -30.25
N GLY A 232 19.14 -29.22 -29.68
CA GLY A 232 18.09 -28.22 -29.53
C GLY A 232 17.64 -28.00 -28.08
N VAL A 233 16.56 -27.26 -27.93
CA VAL A 233 15.95 -26.89 -26.66
C VAL A 233 14.50 -27.35 -26.65
N ALA A 234 14.22 -28.48 -25.98
CA ALA A 234 12.84 -28.89 -25.75
C ALA A 234 12.30 -28.20 -24.49
N LEU A 235 11.14 -27.57 -24.63
CA LEU A 235 10.38 -26.93 -23.55
C LEU A 235 9.40 -27.92 -22.92
N ALA A 236 8.76 -28.75 -23.76
CA ALA A 236 7.81 -29.77 -23.31
C ALA A 236 7.81 -30.99 -24.23
N VAL A 237 7.37 -32.14 -23.68
CA VAL A 237 7.19 -33.39 -24.43
C VAL A 237 5.94 -34.13 -23.95
N THR A 238 5.14 -34.63 -24.89
CA THR A 238 4.05 -35.59 -24.67
C THR A 238 4.12 -36.73 -25.71
N TRP A 239 3.25 -37.73 -25.61
CA TRP A 239 3.20 -38.86 -26.54
C TRP A 239 2.10 -38.71 -27.58
N SER A 240 2.32 -39.27 -28.78
CA SER A 240 1.23 -39.54 -29.71
C SER A 240 0.27 -40.59 -29.14
N ALA A 241 -0.99 -40.56 -29.60
CA ALA A 241 -2.03 -41.44 -29.07
C ALA A 241 -1.76 -42.93 -29.30
N ASP A 242 -1.05 -43.27 -30.39
CA ASP A 242 -0.63 -44.63 -30.76
C ASP A 242 0.71 -45.05 -30.13
N GLY A 243 1.45 -44.11 -29.52
CA GLY A 243 2.73 -44.35 -28.89
C GLY A 243 3.91 -44.55 -29.85
N ASP A 244 3.73 -44.27 -31.15
CA ASP A 244 4.79 -44.43 -32.15
C ASP A 244 5.68 -43.17 -32.32
N ALA A 245 5.28 -42.04 -31.73
CA ALA A 245 5.95 -40.76 -31.82
C ALA A 245 5.83 -39.94 -30.51
N LEU A 246 6.64 -38.89 -30.44
CA LEU A 246 6.55 -37.85 -29.40
C LEU A 246 6.07 -36.54 -30.01
N LEU A 247 5.28 -35.79 -29.25
CA LEU A 247 4.94 -34.40 -29.54
C LEU A 247 5.89 -33.52 -28.73
N VAL A 248 6.73 -32.75 -29.39
CA VAL A 248 7.77 -31.94 -28.74
C VAL A 248 7.53 -30.47 -29.05
N VAL A 249 7.47 -29.64 -28.00
CA VAL A 249 7.44 -28.18 -28.13
C VAL A 249 8.82 -27.62 -27.84
N GLY A 250 9.35 -26.79 -28.72
CA GLY A 250 10.62 -26.08 -28.51
C GLY A 250 11.37 -25.78 -29.80
N HIS A 251 12.68 -25.62 -29.68
CA HIS A 251 13.57 -25.21 -30.76
C HIS A 251 14.44 -26.39 -31.20
N PRO A 252 14.32 -26.87 -32.45
CA PRO A 252 15.14 -27.98 -32.94
C PRO A 252 16.65 -27.71 -32.95
N GLY A 253 17.05 -26.43 -32.91
CA GLY A 253 18.44 -25.95 -32.85
C GLY A 253 18.61 -24.84 -31.82
N ASP A 254 19.32 -23.77 -32.19
CA ASP A 254 19.47 -22.61 -31.32
C ASP A 254 18.10 -22.00 -30.98
N PRO A 255 17.91 -21.52 -29.73
CA PRO A 255 16.63 -21.01 -29.24
C PRO A 255 16.37 -19.57 -29.70
N VAL A 256 16.36 -19.36 -31.02
CA VAL A 256 16.01 -18.10 -31.69
C VAL A 256 14.74 -18.32 -32.50
N GLY A 257 13.87 -17.32 -32.56
CA GLY A 257 12.55 -17.42 -33.19
C GLY A 257 11.55 -18.22 -32.36
N HIS A 258 10.43 -18.60 -33.00
CA HIS A 258 9.34 -19.25 -32.27
C HIS A 258 9.66 -20.69 -31.87
N ALA A 259 9.16 -21.10 -30.71
CA ALA A 259 9.03 -22.50 -30.36
C ALA A 259 8.05 -23.20 -31.33
N ARG A 260 8.49 -24.33 -31.89
CA ARG A 260 7.71 -25.16 -32.82
C ARG A 260 7.01 -26.28 -32.07
N LEU A 261 5.96 -26.84 -32.68
CA LEU A 261 5.36 -28.11 -32.28
C LEU A 261 5.71 -29.16 -33.33
N VAL A 262 6.53 -30.13 -32.95
CA VAL A 262 6.97 -31.18 -33.88
C VAL A 262 6.52 -32.57 -33.43
N ARG A 263 6.14 -33.40 -34.39
CA ARG A 263 5.93 -34.84 -34.22
C ARG A 263 7.24 -35.55 -34.55
N VAL A 264 7.81 -36.24 -33.56
CA VAL A 264 9.10 -36.96 -33.65
C VAL A 264 8.85 -38.47 -33.62
N PRO A 265 8.92 -39.17 -34.76
CA PRO A 265 8.74 -40.62 -34.81
C PRO A 265 9.84 -41.38 -34.06
N LEU A 266 9.46 -42.44 -33.33
CA LEU A 266 10.42 -43.23 -32.55
C LEU A 266 11.29 -44.17 -33.38
N ASP A 267 10.84 -44.49 -34.59
CA ASP A 267 11.52 -45.33 -35.58
C ASP A 267 12.64 -44.60 -36.33
N GLY A 268 12.77 -43.29 -36.10
CA GLY A 268 13.77 -42.42 -36.74
C GLY A 268 13.38 -41.94 -38.14
N SER A 269 12.10 -42.07 -38.53
CA SER A 269 11.57 -41.40 -39.72
C SER A 269 11.51 -39.88 -39.56
N ASP A 270 11.20 -39.18 -40.65
CA ASP A 270 11.29 -37.72 -40.72
C ASP A 270 10.35 -37.02 -39.72
N VAL A 271 10.89 -36.00 -39.05
CA VAL A 271 10.14 -35.15 -38.11
C VAL A 271 9.17 -34.26 -38.89
N THR A 272 7.94 -34.11 -38.38
CA THR A 272 6.91 -33.24 -38.99
C THR A 272 6.67 -32.02 -38.10
N ASP A 273 6.78 -30.81 -38.65
CA ASP A 273 6.38 -29.57 -37.97
C ASP A 273 4.88 -29.32 -38.16
N LEU A 274 4.12 -29.38 -37.07
CA LEU A 274 2.66 -29.28 -37.08
C LEU A 274 2.17 -27.83 -37.08
N ALA A 275 3.00 -26.89 -36.61
CA ALA A 275 2.63 -25.49 -36.42
C ALA A 275 3.38 -24.52 -37.34
N GLY A 276 4.46 -24.96 -37.99
CA GLY A 276 5.30 -24.14 -38.88
C GLY A 276 4.53 -23.28 -39.90
N PRO A 277 3.50 -23.79 -40.61
CA PRO A 277 2.71 -22.99 -41.54
C PRO A 277 1.94 -21.80 -40.93
N LEU A 278 1.76 -21.78 -39.61
CA LEU A 278 1.01 -20.73 -38.91
C LEU A 278 1.86 -19.49 -38.64
N ASP A 279 3.20 -19.59 -38.67
CA ASP A 279 4.12 -18.51 -38.30
C ASP A 279 3.76 -17.89 -36.94
N ARG A 280 3.56 -18.73 -35.93
CA ARG A 280 3.22 -18.34 -34.55
C ARG A 280 3.94 -19.20 -33.53
N ASN A 281 4.14 -18.62 -32.34
CA ASN A 281 4.76 -19.29 -31.21
C ASN A 281 3.80 -20.27 -30.53
N VAL A 282 4.25 -21.50 -30.32
CA VAL A 282 3.49 -22.53 -29.60
C VAL A 282 3.70 -22.33 -28.10
N MET A 283 2.60 -22.32 -27.34
CA MET A 283 2.58 -21.95 -25.93
C MET A 283 2.31 -23.18 -25.05
N PRO A 284 3.34 -23.88 -24.52
CA PRO A 284 3.15 -25.05 -23.67
C PRO A 284 2.63 -24.71 -22.25
N GLY A 285 2.65 -23.44 -21.88
CA GLY A 285 2.19 -22.92 -20.59
C GLY A 285 3.28 -22.86 -19.52
N ALA A 286 3.33 -21.77 -18.77
CA ALA A 286 4.16 -21.55 -17.57
C ALA A 286 3.57 -20.40 -16.73
N PRO A 287 4.04 -20.16 -15.49
CA PRO A 287 3.69 -18.93 -14.76
C PRO A 287 3.97 -17.68 -15.63
N ALA A 288 3.02 -16.73 -15.65
CA ALA A 288 3.03 -15.54 -16.52
C ALA A 288 3.03 -15.77 -18.06
N TYR A 289 3.09 -17.03 -18.53
CA TYR A 289 3.01 -17.39 -19.96
C TYR A 289 1.83 -18.36 -20.20
N PRO A 290 0.61 -17.84 -20.42
CA PRO A 290 -0.59 -18.63 -20.69
C PRO A 290 -0.40 -19.62 -21.85
N GLY A 291 -0.86 -20.85 -21.66
CA GLY A 291 -0.72 -21.94 -22.62
C GLY A 291 -1.07 -23.30 -22.03
N GLY A 292 -0.81 -24.38 -22.75
CA GLY A 292 -1.06 -25.74 -22.31
C GLY A 292 -0.34 -26.78 -23.16
N LEU A 293 -0.07 -27.94 -22.55
CA LEU A 293 0.66 -29.02 -23.20
C LEU A 293 -0.12 -29.58 -24.40
N PRO A 294 0.57 -29.97 -25.49
CA PRO A 294 -0.09 -30.55 -26.65
C PRO A 294 -0.62 -31.96 -26.34
N VAL A 295 -1.82 -32.27 -26.83
CA VAL A 295 -2.49 -33.57 -26.63
C VAL A 295 -3.07 -34.08 -27.95
N GLU A 296 -2.84 -35.35 -28.29
CA GLU A 296 -3.47 -35.99 -29.44
C GLU A 296 -4.76 -36.72 -29.06
N GLN A 297 -5.85 -36.44 -29.77
CA GLN A 297 -7.12 -37.15 -29.66
C GLN A 297 -7.82 -37.18 -31.02
N ASP A 298 -8.39 -38.35 -31.37
CA ASP A 298 -9.15 -38.56 -32.62
C ASP A 298 -8.38 -38.16 -33.89
N GLY A 299 -7.07 -38.41 -33.93
CA GLY A 299 -6.19 -38.15 -35.07
C GLY A 299 -5.82 -36.67 -35.28
N ARG A 300 -6.10 -35.82 -34.29
CA ARG A 300 -5.69 -34.42 -34.25
C ARG A 300 -4.89 -34.10 -33.01
N VAL A 301 -3.91 -33.21 -33.16
CA VAL A 301 -3.12 -32.65 -32.06
C VAL A 301 -3.70 -31.30 -31.67
N TRP A 302 -4.07 -31.17 -30.41
CA TRP A 302 -4.63 -29.96 -29.79
C TRP A 302 -3.53 -29.24 -29.03
N PHE A 303 -3.39 -27.94 -29.24
CA PHE A 303 -2.31 -27.14 -28.65
C PHE A 303 -2.68 -25.67 -28.53
N CYS A 304 -1.95 -24.95 -27.68
CA CYS A 304 -2.07 -23.51 -27.55
C CYS A 304 -1.03 -22.78 -28.39
N LEU A 305 -1.40 -21.65 -28.98
CA LEU A 305 -0.49 -20.77 -29.71
C LEU A 305 -0.77 -19.30 -29.41
N ARG A 306 0.26 -18.45 -29.53
CA ARG A 306 0.15 -17.00 -29.38
C ARG A 306 -0.24 -16.36 -30.71
N ASP A 307 -1.24 -15.50 -30.71
CA ASP A 307 -1.60 -14.64 -31.84
C ASP A 307 -2.05 -13.27 -31.30
N ARG A 308 -1.37 -12.20 -31.74
CA ARG A 308 -1.60 -10.80 -31.32
C ARG A 308 -1.75 -10.63 -29.81
N GLY A 309 -0.78 -11.13 -29.04
CA GLY A 309 -0.80 -11.10 -27.58
C GLY A 309 -1.79 -12.04 -26.89
N CYS A 310 -2.70 -12.69 -27.60
CA CYS A 310 -3.67 -13.64 -27.03
C CYS A 310 -3.20 -15.09 -27.18
N THR A 311 -3.50 -15.95 -26.21
CA THR A 311 -3.27 -17.39 -26.33
C THR A 311 -4.56 -18.10 -26.73
N HIS A 312 -4.54 -18.82 -27.85
CA HIS A 312 -5.68 -19.47 -28.49
C HIS A 312 -5.54 -20.99 -28.53
N LEU A 313 -6.67 -21.71 -28.64
CA LEU A 313 -6.70 -23.16 -28.82
C LEU A 313 -6.81 -23.50 -30.30
N TRP A 314 -5.88 -24.32 -30.78
CA TRP A 314 -5.79 -24.77 -32.16
C TRP A 314 -5.70 -26.29 -32.24
N SER A 315 -5.97 -26.80 -33.44
CA SER A 315 -5.70 -28.20 -33.77
C SER A 315 -4.96 -28.34 -35.09
N ALA A 316 -4.09 -29.34 -35.18
CA ALA A 316 -3.44 -29.79 -36.41
C ALA A 316 -3.77 -31.26 -36.68
N SER A 317 -3.87 -31.67 -37.95
CA SER A 317 -3.82 -33.09 -38.30
C SER A 317 -2.46 -33.68 -37.94
N ALA A 318 -2.38 -34.97 -37.63
CA ALA A 318 -1.13 -35.63 -37.24
C ALA A 318 -0.02 -35.57 -38.30
N ASP A 319 -0.39 -35.38 -39.58
CA ASP A 319 0.53 -35.20 -40.71
C ASP A 319 0.90 -33.73 -40.99
N GLY A 320 0.38 -32.78 -40.21
CA GLY A 320 0.65 -31.35 -40.33
C GLY A 320 0.04 -30.68 -41.57
N THR A 321 -0.87 -31.34 -42.29
CA THR A 321 -1.46 -30.80 -43.53
C THR A 321 -2.67 -29.90 -43.32
N GLU A 322 -3.34 -29.96 -42.15
CA GLU A 322 -4.52 -29.16 -41.85
C GLU A 322 -4.47 -28.59 -40.43
N GLN A 323 -4.42 -27.27 -40.31
CA GLN A 323 -4.50 -26.52 -39.05
C GLN A 323 -5.79 -25.69 -39.00
N GLN A 324 -6.39 -25.59 -37.81
CA GLN A 324 -7.57 -24.75 -37.62
C GLN A 324 -7.70 -24.23 -36.19
N PRO A 325 -8.14 -22.96 -36.02
CA PRO A 325 -8.49 -22.44 -34.71
C PRO A 325 -9.76 -23.13 -34.22
N ARG A 326 -9.85 -23.26 -32.90
CA ARG A 326 -11.00 -23.87 -32.23
C ARG A 326 -11.57 -22.96 -31.17
N LEU A 327 -10.70 -22.25 -30.46
CA LEU A 327 -11.09 -21.12 -29.64
C LEU A 327 -10.10 -19.99 -29.91
N ALA A 328 -10.60 -18.84 -30.36
CA ALA A 328 -9.80 -17.67 -30.69
C ALA A 328 -10.63 -16.40 -30.50
N GLY A 329 -9.96 -15.24 -30.45
CA GLY A 329 -10.62 -13.95 -30.40
C GLY A 329 -9.80 -12.89 -29.68
N GLU A 330 -10.15 -11.64 -29.94
CA GLU A 330 -9.55 -10.47 -29.32
C GLU A 330 -9.81 -10.47 -27.80
N GLY A 331 -8.77 -10.25 -27.00
CA GLY A 331 -8.88 -10.21 -25.53
C GLY A 331 -9.25 -11.55 -24.89
N ARG A 332 -9.18 -12.67 -25.63
CA ARG A 332 -9.44 -14.02 -25.12
C ARG A 332 -8.11 -14.74 -24.87
N VAL A 333 -7.78 -14.96 -23.61
CA VAL A 333 -6.50 -15.56 -23.22
C VAL A 333 -6.75 -16.89 -22.50
N MET A 334 -6.25 -17.97 -23.09
CA MET A 334 -6.33 -19.31 -22.50
C MET A 334 -5.12 -19.63 -21.65
N SER A 335 -5.38 -20.12 -20.44
CA SER A 335 -4.41 -20.67 -19.52
C SER A 335 -4.78 -22.11 -19.18
N GLY A 336 -3.89 -23.04 -19.47
CA GLY A 336 -4.10 -24.47 -19.26
C GLY A 336 -4.99 -25.12 -20.32
N LEU A 337 -4.69 -26.39 -20.60
CA LEU A 337 -5.41 -27.23 -21.54
C LEU A 337 -5.43 -28.65 -21.01
N SER A 338 -6.63 -29.24 -20.93
CA SER A 338 -6.81 -30.68 -20.69
C SER A 338 -7.86 -31.23 -21.63
N VAL A 339 -7.52 -32.30 -22.36
CA VAL A 339 -8.38 -32.89 -23.39
C VAL A 339 -8.77 -34.32 -23.01
N ALA A 340 -10.07 -34.63 -23.04
CA ALA A 340 -10.60 -35.97 -22.81
C ALA A 340 -12.02 -36.09 -23.40
N ALA A 341 -12.41 -37.29 -23.81
CA ALA A 341 -13.77 -37.61 -24.27
C ALA A 341 -14.36 -36.63 -25.30
N GLY A 342 -13.55 -36.17 -26.28
CA GLY A 342 -13.99 -35.25 -27.34
C GLY A 342 -14.18 -33.79 -26.89
N ARG A 343 -13.67 -33.42 -25.71
CA ARG A 343 -13.82 -32.09 -25.10
C ARG A 343 -12.48 -31.57 -24.57
N ALA A 344 -12.34 -30.25 -24.50
CA ALA A 344 -11.26 -29.58 -23.80
C ALA A 344 -11.79 -28.79 -22.59
N ALA A 345 -11.10 -28.88 -21.45
CA ALA A 345 -11.22 -27.92 -20.37
C ALA A 345 -10.06 -26.92 -20.44
N VAL A 346 -10.39 -25.63 -20.40
CA VAL A 346 -9.43 -24.51 -20.40
C VAL A 346 -9.79 -23.52 -19.30
N VAL A 347 -8.83 -22.70 -18.84
CA VAL A 347 -9.17 -21.46 -18.15
C VAL A 347 -9.14 -20.32 -19.16
N LEU A 348 -10.21 -19.54 -19.22
CA LEU A 348 -10.37 -18.46 -20.17
C LEU A 348 -10.52 -17.12 -19.44
N ALA A 349 -9.54 -16.23 -19.62
CA ALA A 349 -9.67 -14.81 -19.27
C ALA A 349 -10.24 -14.02 -20.45
N THR A 350 -10.99 -12.97 -20.14
CA THR A 350 -11.65 -12.07 -21.11
C THR A 350 -11.46 -10.61 -20.67
N PRO A 351 -11.90 -9.61 -21.45
CA PRO A 351 -11.79 -8.21 -21.03
C PRO A 351 -12.52 -7.86 -19.72
N THR A 352 -13.44 -8.71 -19.26
CA THR A 352 -14.24 -8.51 -18.04
C THR A 352 -14.17 -9.70 -17.09
N SER A 353 -13.25 -10.64 -17.30
CA SER A 353 -13.06 -11.79 -16.40
C SER A 353 -11.58 -12.12 -16.29
N TYR A 354 -11.12 -12.32 -15.06
CA TYR A 354 -9.76 -12.73 -14.73
C TYR A 354 -9.49 -14.22 -14.99
N GLY A 355 -10.51 -15.00 -15.36
CA GLY A 355 -10.40 -16.42 -15.68
C GLY A 355 -11.60 -17.22 -15.19
N GLU A 356 -12.20 -18.01 -16.07
CA GLU A 356 -13.19 -19.03 -15.71
C GLU A 356 -12.85 -20.39 -16.32
N VAL A 357 -13.27 -21.48 -15.68
CA VAL A 357 -13.16 -22.82 -16.25
C VAL A 357 -14.23 -22.96 -17.34
N VAL A 358 -13.78 -23.19 -18.57
CA VAL A 358 -14.63 -23.33 -19.76
C VAL A 358 -14.42 -24.71 -20.37
N LEU A 359 -15.52 -25.38 -20.69
CA LEU A 359 -15.55 -26.60 -21.47
C LEU A 359 -15.79 -26.26 -22.94
N VAL A 360 -15.01 -26.83 -23.84
CA VAL A 360 -15.09 -26.63 -25.29
C VAL A 360 -15.34 -27.98 -25.95
N ASP A 361 -16.40 -28.09 -26.75
CA ASP A 361 -16.61 -29.26 -27.61
C ASP A 361 -15.63 -29.21 -28.80
N LEU A 362 -14.88 -30.29 -29.01
CA LEU A 362 -13.83 -30.29 -30.03
C LEU A 362 -14.35 -30.46 -31.46
N ALA A 363 -15.59 -30.94 -31.61
CA ALA A 363 -16.19 -31.17 -32.92
C ALA A 363 -16.63 -29.86 -33.58
N ASP A 364 -17.29 -28.97 -32.82
CA ASP A 364 -17.88 -27.74 -33.34
C ASP A 364 -17.40 -26.45 -32.63
N GLY A 365 -16.69 -26.56 -31.52
CA GLY A 365 -16.18 -25.42 -30.75
C GLY A 365 -17.21 -24.80 -29.80
N GLU A 366 -18.35 -25.46 -29.52
CA GLU A 366 -19.34 -24.95 -28.56
C GLU A 366 -18.71 -24.80 -27.16
N GLU A 367 -18.94 -23.64 -26.56
CA GLU A 367 -18.36 -23.24 -25.28
C GLU A 367 -19.40 -23.30 -24.16
N GLN A 368 -19.00 -23.87 -23.01
CA GLN A 368 -19.80 -23.86 -21.80
C GLN A 368 -18.94 -23.38 -20.62
N VAL A 369 -19.25 -22.20 -20.10
CA VAL A 369 -18.64 -21.69 -18.86
C VAL A 369 -19.17 -22.49 -17.67
N LEU A 370 -18.28 -23.07 -16.88
CA LEU A 370 -18.64 -23.95 -15.76
C LEU A 370 -18.57 -23.25 -14.39
N THR A 371 -17.82 -22.14 -14.28
CA THR A 371 -17.58 -21.43 -13.02
C THR A 371 -18.01 -19.97 -13.08
N ASP A 372 -18.09 -19.34 -11.91
CA ASP A 372 -18.44 -17.92 -11.72
C ASP A 372 -17.59 -17.36 -10.58
N HIS A 373 -16.26 -17.47 -10.70
CA HIS A 373 -15.31 -17.01 -9.68
C HIS A 373 -15.19 -15.48 -9.68
N GLY A 374 -15.53 -14.82 -10.79
CA GLY A 374 -15.61 -13.35 -10.88
C GLY A 374 -16.81 -12.71 -10.18
N ALA A 375 -17.75 -13.49 -9.60
CA ALA A 375 -19.00 -12.97 -9.04
C ALA A 375 -18.82 -11.89 -7.96
N ALA A 376 -17.73 -11.92 -7.20
CA ALA A 376 -17.42 -10.92 -6.17
C ALA A 376 -17.21 -9.51 -6.74
N LEU A 377 -16.84 -9.41 -8.02
CA LEU A 377 -16.61 -8.15 -8.74
C LEU A 377 -17.65 -7.91 -9.84
N ALA A 378 -18.83 -8.52 -9.75
CA ALA A 378 -19.87 -8.41 -10.78
C ALA A 378 -20.43 -6.98 -10.96
N ASP A 379 -20.29 -6.11 -9.95
CA ASP A 379 -20.67 -4.70 -9.97
C ASP A 379 -19.54 -3.75 -10.41
N VAL A 380 -18.34 -4.30 -10.67
CA VAL A 380 -17.16 -3.55 -11.09
C VAL A 380 -17.10 -3.46 -12.62
N VAL A 381 -16.90 -2.25 -13.14
CA VAL A 381 -16.76 -1.99 -14.58
C VAL A 381 -15.39 -1.44 -14.91
N HIS A 382 -14.71 -2.13 -15.83
CA HIS A 382 -13.40 -1.75 -16.34
C HIS A 382 -13.52 -0.68 -17.44
N HIS A 383 -12.51 0.17 -17.53
CA HIS A 383 -12.21 0.91 -18.75
C HIS A 383 -11.67 -0.06 -19.80
N PRO A 384 -12.27 -0.08 -21.01
CA PRO A 384 -11.89 -1.03 -22.04
C PRO A 384 -10.51 -0.70 -22.60
N ARG A 385 -9.73 -1.75 -22.87
CA ARG A 385 -8.53 -1.69 -23.70
C ARG A 385 -8.97 -1.60 -25.15
N ARG A 386 -8.76 -0.45 -25.80
CA ARG A 386 -9.15 -0.24 -27.21
C ARG A 386 -7.96 -0.49 -28.13
N ALA A 387 -8.07 -1.45 -29.04
CA ALA A 387 -7.02 -1.76 -30.00
C ALA A 387 -6.76 -0.56 -30.94
N ARG A 388 -5.48 -0.31 -31.23
CA ARG A 388 -5.04 0.73 -32.14
C ARG A 388 -3.73 0.33 -32.81
N THR A 389 -3.64 0.50 -34.14
CA THR A 389 -2.40 0.26 -34.89
C THR A 389 -1.75 1.57 -35.26
N PHE A 390 -0.41 1.62 -35.16
CA PHE A 390 0.43 2.74 -35.55
C PHE A 390 1.40 2.30 -36.64
N THR A 391 1.62 3.15 -37.63
CA THR A 391 2.64 2.96 -38.66
C THR A 391 3.89 3.73 -38.27
N ILE A 392 4.99 3.02 -38.04
CA ILE A 392 6.30 3.59 -37.70
C ILE A 392 6.98 4.11 -38.98
N SER A 393 7.89 5.06 -38.84
CA SER A 393 8.58 5.73 -39.94
C SER A 393 9.34 4.80 -40.90
N ASP A 394 9.73 3.60 -40.44
CA ASP A 394 10.35 2.55 -41.26
C ASP A 394 9.35 1.63 -41.99
N GLY A 395 8.04 1.86 -41.78
CA GLY A 395 6.94 1.10 -42.37
C GLY A 395 6.46 -0.08 -41.50
N THR A 396 7.02 -0.28 -40.31
CA THR A 396 6.55 -1.30 -39.37
C THR A 396 5.18 -0.94 -38.82
N GLU A 397 4.25 -1.88 -38.81
CA GLU A 397 2.94 -1.73 -38.16
C GLU A 397 3.02 -2.28 -36.74
N VAL A 398 2.72 -1.43 -35.77
CA VAL A 398 2.79 -1.76 -34.34
C VAL A 398 1.39 -1.67 -33.75
N GLU A 399 0.89 -2.75 -33.17
CA GLU A 399 -0.38 -2.76 -32.44
C GLU A 399 -0.16 -2.29 -31.01
N ALA A 400 -1.14 -1.56 -30.49
CA ALA A 400 -1.19 -1.14 -29.10
C ALA A 400 -2.63 -1.18 -28.57
N TRP A 401 -2.75 -1.08 -27.25
CA TRP A 401 -4.00 -0.88 -26.55
C TRP A 401 -4.01 0.46 -25.86
N LEU A 402 -5.09 1.21 -26.03
CA LEU A 402 -5.28 2.51 -25.40
C LEU A 402 -6.44 2.44 -24.41
N LEU A 403 -6.16 2.86 -23.17
CA LEU A 403 -7.17 3.03 -22.12
C LEU A 403 -7.27 4.52 -21.81
N HIS A 404 -8.48 5.05 -21.82
CA HIS A 404 -8.78 6.43 -21.43
C HIS A 404 -10.28 6.60 -21.22
N ASP A 405 -10.67 7.58 -20.41
CA ASP A 405 -12.06 8.00 -20.30
C ASP A 405 -12.51 8.77 -21.56
N ASP A 406 -13.81 9.02 -21.70
CA ASP A 406 -14.37 9.69 -22.89
C ASP A 406 -14.40 11.23 -22.78
N GLU A 407 -13.84 11.82 -21.73
CA GLU A 407 -13.75 13.28 -21.55
C GLU A 407 -12.77 13.90 -22.56
N PRO A 408 -13.13 15.06 -23.16
CA PRO A 408 -12.35 15.69 -24.21
C PRO A 408 -11.08 16.39 -23.68
N GLY A 409 -10.07 16.50 -24.55
CA GLY A 409 -8.85 17.27 -24.32
C GLY A 409 -7.62 16.40 -24.05
N PRO A 410 -6.42 17.02 -23.99
CA PRO A 410 -5.16 16.31 -23.82
C PRO A 410 -5.01 15.79 -22.38
N LYS A 411 -4.66 14.51 -22.27
CA LYS A 411 -4.52 13.77 -21.01
C LYS A 411 -3.05 13.56 -20.66
N PRO A 412 -2.67 13.51 -19.37
CA PRO A 412 -1.42 12.85 -18.99
C PRO A 412 -1.39 11.43 -19.56
N LEU A 413 -0.25 11.02 -20.08
CA LEU A 413 -0.09 9.71 -20.75
C LEU A 413 0.95 8.88 -20.02
N LEU A 414 0.58 7.67 -19.60
CA LEU A 414 1.53 6.62 -19.27
C LEU A 414 1.77 5.73 -20.50
N LEU A 415 3.00 5.63 -20.97
CA LEU A 415 3.47 4.50 -21.77
C LEU A 415 3.88 3.38 -20.81
N ASP A 416 3.20 2.25 -20.84
CA ASP A 416 3.56 1.09 -20.02
C ASP A 416 4.07 -0.08 -20.88
N VAL A 417 5.32 -0.46 -20.63
CA VAL A 417 6.06 -1.41 -21.45
C VAL A 417 6.02 -2.79 -20.79
N HIS A 418 5.59 -3.81 -21.54
CA HIS A 418 5.54 -5.17 -21.02
C HIS A 418 6.94 -5.79 -20.84
N GLY A 419 7.05 -6.77 -19.95
CA GLY A 419 8.24 -7.63 -19.82
C GLY A 419 8.39 -8.59 -21.00
N GLY A 420 9.57 -9.20 -21.17
CA GLY A 420 9.87 -10.06 -22.32
C GLY A 420 11.32 -9.93 -22.78
N PRO A 421 11.59 -9.53 -24.04
CA PRO A 421 10.73 -8.76 -24.95
C PRO A 421 9.65 -9.59 -25.66
N HIS A 422 9.79 -10.91 -25.67
CA HIS A 422 8.89 -11.84 -26.35
C HIS A 422 7.60 -12.14 -25.55
N ASN A 423 6.86 -11.09 -25.21
CA ASN A 423 5.50 -11.15 -24.69
C ASN A 423 4.62 -10.20 -25.52
N ALA A 424 3.37 -9.98 -25.14
CA ALA A 424 2.52 -8.95 -25.75
C ALA A 424 1.31 -8.62 -24.88
N TRP A 425 0.96 -7.33 -24.84
CA TRP A 425 -0.30 -6.83 -24.34
C TRP A 425 -1.49 -7.35 -25.12
N ASN A 426 -2.63 -7.46 -24.43
CA ASN A 426 -3.91 -7.86 -25.00
C ASN A 426 -5.06 -7.21 -24.21
N ALA A 427 -6.29 -7.37 -24.69
CA ALA A 427 -7.49 -6.78 -24.08
C ALA A 427 -8.01 -7.51 -22.83
N ALA A 428 -7.47 -8.66 -22.42
CA ALA A 428 -7.96 -9.37 -21.25
C ALA A 428 -7.68 -8.59 -19.96
N ALA A 429 -8.55 -8.77 -18.95
CA ALA A 429 -8.30 -8.26 -17.61
C ALA A 429 -7.07 -8.96 -16.99
N ASP A 430 -6.22 -8.20 -16.31
CA ASP A 430 -5.09 -8.74 -15.55
C ASP A 430 -5.03 -8.18 -14.13
N GLU A 431 -4.44 -8.97 -13.24
CA GLU A 431 -4.36 -8.74 -11.80
C GLU A 431 -3.05 -8.08 -11.33
N ILE A 432 -2.22 -7.63 -12.27
CA ILE A 432 -0.90 -7.07 -11.98
C ILE A 432 -0.98 -5.54 -12.02
N HIS A 433 -1.59 -4.99 -13.06
CA HIS A 433 -1.54 -3.57 -13.39
C HIS A 433 -2.84 -2.83 -13.04
N LEU A 434 -3.36 -3.02 -11.82
CA LEU A 434 -4.60 -2.38 -11.35
C LEU A 434 -4.51 -0.84 -11.40
N TYR A 435 -3.29 -0.29 -11.24
CA TYR A 435 -3.03 1.14 -11.39
C TYR A 435 -3.42 1.71 -12.78
N HIS A 436 -3.53 0.89 -13.85
CA HIS A 436 -4.03 1.36 -15.15
C HIS A 436 -5.45 1.93 -15.02
N GLN A 437 -6.33 1.22 -14.32
CA GLN A 437 -7.73 1.62 -14.17
C GLN A 437 -7.85 2.86 -13.29
N GLU A 438 -7.06 2.94 -12.21
CA GLU A 438 -7.01 4.10 -11.32
C GLU A 438 -6.46 5.36 -12.01
N LEU A 439 -5.43 5.23 -12.86
CA LEU A 439 -4.91 6.34 -13.64
C LEU A 439 -5.99 6.90 -14.57
N VAL A 440 -6.71 6.04 -15.29
CA VAL A 440 -7.80 6.45 -16.19
C VAL A 440 -8.92 7.15 -15.41
N GLU A 441 -9.29 6.64 -14.23
CA GLU A 441 -10.23 7.32 -13.33
C GLU A 441 -9.76 8.70 -12.86
N ARG A 442 -8.44 8.95 -12.86
CA ARG A 442 -7.82 10.25 -12.56
C ARG A 442 -7.60 11.10 -13.80
N GLY A 443 -8.20 10.76 -14.95
CA GLY A 443 -8.14 11.53 -16.18
C GLY A 443 -6.92 11.25 -17.07
N TRP A 444 -6.20 10.15 -16.83
CA TRP A 444 -5.05 9.76 -17.65
C TRP A 444 -5.44 8.94 -18.87
N ALA A 445 -4.55 8.91 -19.85
CA ALA A 445 -4.48 7.86 -20.84
C ALA A 445 -3.36 6.87 -20.50
N VAL A 446 -3.55 5.60 -20.83
CA VAL A 446 -2.53 4.55 -20.73
C VAL A 446 -2.37 3.90 -22.10
N LEU A 447 -1.13 3.90 -22.60
CA LEU A 447 -0.73 3.31 -23.88
C LEU A 447 0.10 2.05 -23.62
N LEU A 448 -0.39 0.93 -24.14
CA LEU A 448 0.20 -0.40 -24.00
C LEU A 448 0.63 -0.90 -25.39
N VAL A 449 1.90 -0.71 -25.75
CA VAL A 449 2.42 -1.00 -27.09
C VAL A 449 2.99 -2.42 -27.18
N ASN A 450 2.73 -3.11 -28.28
CA ASN A 450 3.40 -4.36 -28.66
C ASN A 450 4.47 -4.08 -29.73
N PRO A 451 5.67 -3.61 -29.33
CA PRO A 451 6.74 -3.25 -30.27
C PRO A 451 7.26 -4.47 -31.03
N ARG A 452 8.08 -4.27 -32.08
CA ARG A 452 8.89 -5.36 -32.64
C ARG A 452 9.65 -6.07 -31.51
N GLY A 453 9.76 -7.38 -31.60
CA GLY A 453 10.14 -8.26 -30.49
C GLY A 453 8.96 -8.95 -29.82
N SER A 454 7.76 -8.37 -29.88
CA SER A 454 6.56 -8.93 -29.25
C SER A 454 6.07 -10.21 -29.92
N ASP A 455 5.45 -11.08 -29.14
CA ASP A 455 4.95 -12.38 -29.62
C ASP A 455 3.54 -12.28 -30.24
N GLY A 456 3.29 -13.11 -31.26
CA GLY A 456 2.00 -13.22 -31.95
C GLY A 456 1.86 -12.41 -33.25
N TYR A 457 2.95 -11.84 -33.78
CA TYR A 457 2.94 -11.01 -35.00
C TYR A 457 3.75 -11.60 -36.17
N GLY A 458 4.28 -12.83 -36.00
CA GLY A 458 5.13 -13.51 -36.98
C GLY A 458 6.61 -13.46 -36.60
N GLU A 459 7.39 -14.43 -37.10
CA GLU A 459 8.76 -14.65 -36.63
C GLU A 459 9.69 -13.49 -36.96
N GLN A 460 9.48 -12.84 -38.11
CA GLN A 460 10.24 -11.64 -38.48
C GLN A 460 10.02 -10.49 -37.47
N PHE A 461 8.81 -10.34 -36.95
CA PHE A 461 8.50 -9.31 -35.95
C PHE A 461 9.07 -9.72 -34.58
N TYR A 462 8.94 -11.00 -34.22
CA TYR A 462 9.50 -11.60 -33.00
C TYR A 462 11.02 -11.41 -32.91
N ASP A 463 11.76 -11.67 -34.00
CA ASP A 463 13.22 -11.54 -34.06
C ASP A 463 13.68 -10.09 -34.29
N GLY A 464 12.75 -9.12 -34.40
CA GLY A 464 13.05 -7.74 -34.77
C GLY A 464 13.95 -6.97 -33.80
N VAL A 465 14.12 -7.49 -32.58
CA VAL A 465 15.00 -6.93 -31.54
C VAL A 465 16.26 -7.74 -31.29
N HIS A 466 16.45 -8.86 -32.01
CA HIS A 466 17.59 -9.74 -31.81
C HIS A 466 18.91 -8.99 -31.94
N ALA A 467 19.75 -9.07 -30.89
CA ALA A 467 21.01 -8.37 -30.76
C ALA A 467 20.91 -6.82 -30.84
N ALA A 468 19.73 -6.25 -30.58
CA ALA A 468 19.44 -4.83 -30.78
C ALA A 468 18.39 -4.25 -29.80
N TRP A 469 18.28 -4.78 -28.58
CA TRP A 469 17.36 -4.27 -27.54
C TRP A 469 17.54 -2.77 -27.28
N GLY A 470 16.44 -2.01 -27.24
CA GLY A 470 16.43 -0.56 -27.08
C GLY A 470 16.90 0.21 -28.31
N VAL A 471 17.59 -0.44 -29.25
CA VAL A 471 18.13 0.19 -30.46
C VAL A 471 17.14 0.02 -31.63
N ALA A 472 16.63 -1.19 -31.83
CA ALA A 472 15.75 -1.49 -32.96
C ALA A 472 14.29 -1.07 -32.71
N ASP A 473 13.85 -1.05 -31.45
CA ASP A 473 12.45 -0.93 -31.05
C ASP A 473 12.08 0.40 -30.37
N ALA A 474 13.03 1.29 -30.08
CA ALA A 474 12.73 2.59 -29.46
C ALA A 474 11.69 3.42 -30.25
N ALA A 475 11.77 3.40 -31.58
CA ALA A 475 10.82 4.11 -32.45
C ALA A 475 9.39 3.56 -32.32
N ASP A 476 9.25 2.26 -32.06
CA ASP A 476 7.95 1.60 -31.89
C ASP A 476 7.21 2.11 -30.66
N PHE A 477 7.91 2.70 -29.69
CA PHE A 477 7.33 3.33 -28.51
C PHE A 477 7.14 4.85 -28.67
N LEU A 478 8.15 5.55 -29.19
CA LEU A 478 8.17 7.01 -29.23
C LEU A 478 7.23 7.58 -30.30
N GLU A 479 7.14 6.96 -31.48
CA GLU A 479 6.30 7.49 -32.57
C GLU A 479 4.79 7.34 -32.31
N PRO A 480 4.29 6.27 -31.66
CA PRO A 480 2.91 6.25 -31.17
C PRO A 480 2.58 7.39 -30.20
N ILE A 481 3.51 7.74 -29.29
CA ILE A 481 3.34 8.91 -28.41
C ILE A 481 3.23 10.19 -29.24
N ASP A 482 4.15 10.41 -30.20
CA ASP A 482 4.13 11.58 -31.08
C ASP A 482 2.80 11.71 -31.82
N THR A 483 2.25 10.59 -32.29
CA THR A 483 0.94 10.52 -32.95
C THR A 483 -0.18 10.95 -32.00
N LEU A 484 -0.21 10.44 -30.76
CA LEU A 484 -1.24 10.79 -29.77
C LEU A 484 -1.16 12.26 -29.32
N VAL A 485 0.06 12.81 -29.24
CA VAL A 485 0.26 14.25 -28.97
C VAL A 485 -0.25 15.10 -30.13
N ALA A 486 0.09 14.73 -31.38
CA ALA A 486 -0.34 15.46 -32.57
C ALA A 486 -1.88 15.47 -32.74
N GLU A 487 -2.55 14.42 -32.28
CA GLU A 487 -4.01 14.30 -32.27
C GLU A 487 -4.68 15.08 -31.12
N GLY A 488 -3.90 15.58 -30.15
CA GLY A 488 -4.39 16.26 -28.96
C GLY A 488 -5.00 15.33 -27.91
N LEU A 489 -4.73 14.02 -27.98
CA LEU A 489 -5.13 13.05 -26.98
C LEU A 489 -4.18 13.04 -25.79
N ALA A 490 -2.88 13.17 -26.04
CA ALA A 490 -1.84 13.21 -25.01
C ALA A 490 -1.27 14.63 -24.85
N ASP A 491 -0.99 15.02 -23.61
CA ASP A 491 -0.33 16.27 -23.29
C ASP A 491 1.21 16.09 -23.35
N PRO A 492 1.93 16.84 -24.21
CA PRO A 492 3.37 16.68 -24.38
C PRO A 492 4.19 17.01 -23.13
N GLU A 493 3.66 17.80 -22.19
CA GLU A 493 4.35 18.15 -20.95
C GLU A 493 4.06 17.15 -19.81
N ARG A 494 3.16 16.19 -20.04
CA ARG A 494 2.67 15.25 -19.03
C ARG A 494 2.76 13.80 -19.50
N LEU A 495 3.93 13.45 -20.04
CA LEU A 495 4.26 12.10 -20.49
C LEU A 495 5.02 11.34 -19.41
N ALA A 496 4.71 10.06 -19.21
CA ALA A 496 5.42 9.18 -18.31
C ALA A 496 5.69 7.82 -18.96
N VAL A 497 6.73 7.14 -18.49
CA VAL A 497 7.08 5.78 -18.93
C VAL A 497 7.19 4.83 -17.74
N GLY A 498 6.65 3.63 -17.89
CA GLY A 498 6.67 2.59 -16.87
C GLY A 498 6.95 1.22 -17.48
N GLY A 499 7.37 0.27 -16.64
CA GLY A 499 7.40 -1.13 -17.02
C GLY A 499 8.13 -2.01 -16.00
N TYR A 500 8.01 -3.32 -16.19
CA TYR A 500 8.64 -4.35 -15.37
C TYR A 500 9.50 -5.29 -16.22
N SER A 501 10.65 -5.76 -15.70
CA SER A 501 11.58 -6.65 -16.43
C SER A 501 12.13 -5.96 -17.69
N TYR A 502 11.90 -6.50 -18.90
CA TYR A 502 12.19 -5.78 -20.16
C TYR A 502 11.54 -4.38 -20.21
N GLY A 503 10.36 -4.21 -19.61
CA GLY A 503 9.75 -2.89 -19.49
C GLY A 503 10.52 -1.95 -18.56
N GLY A 504 11.12 -2.49 -17.48
CA GLY A 504 12.02 -1.74 -16.61
C GLY A 504 13.32 -1.37 -17.32
N PHE A 505 13.88 -2.28 -18.13
CA PHE A 505 14.98 -1.99 -19.06
C PHE A 505 14.64 -0.83 -19.99
N MET A 506 13.47 -0.88 -20.63
CA MET A 506 13.07 0.12 -21.59
C MET A 506 12.78 1.48 -20.94
N ALA A 507 12.21 1.51 -19.73
CA ALA A 507 12.06 2.74 -18.97
C ALA A 507 13.43 3.41 -18.68
N CYS A 508 14.44 2.62 -18.31
CA CYS A 508 15.82 3.11 -18.15
C CYS A 508 16.42 3.55 -19.49
N TRP A 509 16.23 2.76 -20.55
CA TRP A 509 16.79 3.06 -21.88
C TRP A 509 16.23 4.36 -22.43
N LEU A 510 14.90 4.50 -22.50
CA LEU A 510 14.21 5.64 -23.09
C LEU A 510 14.55 6.93 -22.36
N THR A 511 14.57 6.93 -21.02
CA THR A 511 14.93 8.13 -20.24
C THR A 511 16.40 8.55 -20.39
N GLY A 512 17.29 7.64 -20.79
CA GLY A 512 18.69 7.96 -21.14
C GLY A 512 18.88 8.52 -22.55
N HIS A 513 17.84 8.53 -23.39
CA HIS A 513 17.91 8.89 -24.80
C HIS A 513 16.86 9.92 -25.25
N ASP A 514 15.83 10.15 -24.45
CA ASP A 514 14.75 11.07 -24.74
C ASP A 514 14.31 11.77 -23.44
N ASP A 515 14.20 13.10 -23.49
CA ASP A 515 13.93 13.97 -22.34
C ASP A 515 12.45 14.37 -22.21
N ARG A 516 11.55 13.80 -23.02
CA ARG A 516 10.11 14.13 -23.00
C ARG A 516 9.36 13.66 -21.74
N PHE A 517 9.91 12.71 -20.99
CA PHE A 517 9.20 12.08 -19.88
C PHE A 517 9.33 12.89 -18.59
N ALA A 518 8.18 13.27 -18.02
CA ALA A 518 8.07 13.94 -16.73
C ALA A 518 8.23 12.99 -15.53
N ALA A 519 7.95 11.70 -15.71
CA ALA A 519 8.12 10.66 -14.69
C ALA A 519 8.48 9.31 -15.31
N ALA A 520 9.21 8.49 -14.56
CA ALA A 520 9.54 7.12 -14.92
C ALA A 520 9.35 6.14 -13.76
N VAL A 521 8.95 4.91 -14.08
CA VAL A 521 8.88 3.79 -13.13
C VAL A 521 9.59 2.57 -13.73
N ALA A 522 10.67 2.12 -13.10
CA ALA A 522 11.45 0.97 -13.52
C ALA A 522 11.35 -0.16 -12.49
N GLY A 523 10.53 -1.16 -12.77
CA GLY A 523 10.40 -2.38 -11.96
C GLY A 523 11.21 -3.55 -12.52
N GLY A 524 11.72 -4.45 -11.68
CA GLY A 524 12.49 -5.61 -12.15
C GLY A 524 13.63 -5.18 -13.08
N THR A 525 14.32 -4.11 -12.71
CA THR A 525 15.20 -3.30 -13.56
C THR A 525 16.32 -4.12 -14.20
N VAL A 526 16.65 -3.78 -15.46
CA VAL A 526 17.91 -4.17 -16.10
C VAL A 526 18.55 -2.90 -16.65
N SER A 527 19.75 -2.58 -16.17
CA SER A 527 20.50 -1.36 -16.55
C SER A 527 21.81 -1.66 -17.28
N ASP A 528 22.39 -2.83 -17.02
CA ASP A 528 23.67 -3.28 -17.58
C ASP A 528 23.59 -4.74 -18.02
N LEU A 529 23.48 -4.93 -19.33
CA LEU A 529 23.36 -6.26 -19.93
C LEU A 529 24.64 -7.08 -19.76
N ALA A 530 25.81 -6.44 -19.62
CA ALA A 530 27.07 -7.14 -19.43
C ALA A 530 27.14 -7.81 -18.05
N SER A 531 26.69 -7.12 -16.99
CA SER A 531 26.56 -7.75 -15.67
C SER A 531 25.38 -8.71 -15.59
N MET A 532 24.25 -8.46 -16.28
CA MET A 532 23.13 -9.39 -16.36
C MET A 532 23.57 -10.75 -16.91
N TYR A 533 24.38 -10.77 -17.98
CA TYR A 533 24.94 -12.00 -18.56
C TYR A 533 25.66 -12.88 -17.53
N GLY A 534 26.29 -12.31 -16.50
CA GLY A 534 27.02 -13.08 -15.49
C GLY A 534 26.22 -13.45 -14.24
N THR A 535 25.06 -12.82 -14.02
CA THR A 535 24.36 -12.84 -12.73
C THR A 535 22.92 -13.34 -12.81
N SER A 536 22.29 -13.31 -13.98
CA SER A 536 20.94 -13.83 -14.21
C SER A 536 20.91 -15.37 -14.19
N ASP A 537 19.76 -15.95 -13.83
CA ASP A 537 19.50 -17.37 -14.00
C ASP A 537 19.10 -17.75 -15.44
N ASP A 538 18.73 -16.79 -16.29
CA ASP A 538 18.45 -16.98 -17.72
C ASP A 538 19.63 -16.57 -18.61
N LEU A 539 20.69 -17.39 -18.51
CA LEU A 539 21.89 -17.25 -19.35
C LEU A 539 21.64 -17.60 -20.82
N CYS A 540 20.56 -18.32 -21.12
CA CYS A 540 20.22 -18.72 -22.48
C CYS A 540 19.78 -17.50 -23.28
N LEU A 541 18.87 -16.70 -22.72
CA LEU A 541 18.48 -15.42 -23.31
C LEU A 541 19.69 -14.52 -23.52
N SER A 542 20.56 -14.39 -22.52
CA SER A 542 21.73 -13.52 -22.61
C SER A 542 22.75 -13.98 -23.66
N ALA A 543 22.86 -15.28 -23.94
CA ALA A 543 23.80 -15.82 -24.93
C ALA A 543 23.28 -15.73 -26.37
N TYR A 544 21.99 -15.99 -26.58
CA TYR A 544 21.40 -16.03 -27.92
C TYR A 544 20.77 -14.70 -28.28
N GLU A 545 19.85 -14.18 -27.47
CA GLU A 545 19.05 -13.02 -27.83
C GLU A 545 19.85 -11.71 -27.88
N LEU A 546 20.90 -11.59 -27.07
CA LEU A 546 21.80 -10.43 -27.10
C LEU A 546 22.93 -10.55 -28.14
N GLY A 547 22.96 -11.65 -28.90
CA GLY A 547 23.89 -11.89 -30.01
C GLY A 547 25.30 -12.32 -29.62
N GLY A 548 25.50 -12.93 -28.44
CA GLY A 548 26.80 -13.47 -27.99
C GLY A 548 27.24 -12.98 -26.62
N ALA A 549 28.47 -13.29 -26.21
CA ALA A 549 28.98 -12.94 -24.88
C ALA A 549 29.54 -11.50 -24.82
N PRO A 550 29.46 -10.80 -23.66
CA PRO A 550 29.84 -9.39 -23.55
C PRO A 550 31.34 -9.11 -23.77
N TRP A 551 32.23 -10.09 -23.54
CA TRP A 551 33.66 -9.93 -23.85
C TRP A 551 34.00 -10.18 -25.32
N GLU A 552 33.09 -10.77 -26.09
CA GLU A 552 33.22 -10.95 -27.54
C GLU A 552 32.67 -9.75 -28.30
N GLU A 553 31.62 -9.12 -27.75
CA GLU A 553 30.85 -8.05 -28.40
C GLU A 553 30.64 -6.82 -27.47
N PRO A 554 31.72 -6.24 -26.90
CA PRO A 554 31.61 -5.20 -25.87
C PRO A 554 30.89 -3.94 -26.36
N ASP A 555 31.10 -3.54 -27.61
CA ASP A 555 30.47 -2.34 -28.19
C ASP A 555 28.96 -2.52 -28.35
N ARG A 556 28.50 -3.74 -28.68
CA ARG A 556 27.07 -4.05 -28.81
C ARG A 556 26.37 -4.00 -27.46
N TYR A 557 26.96 -4.63 -26.45
CA TYR A 557 26.45 -4.57 -25.08
C TYR A 557 26.41 -3.15 -24.54
N ALA A 558 27.44 -2.33 -24.84
CA ALA A 558 27.45 -0.92 -24.46
C ALA A 558 26.33 -0.12 -25.15
N ALA A 559 26.03 -0.39 -26.42
CA ALA A 559 24.97 0.28 -27.16
C ALA A 559 23.56 -0.06 -26.64
N MET A 560 23.34 -1.29 -26.17
CA MET A 560 22.05 -1.73 -25.65
C MET A 560 21.85 -1.41 -24.15
N SER A 561 22.92 -1.27 -23.36
CA SER A 561 22.82 -1.11 -21.91
C SER A 561 22.48 0.33 -21.48
N PRO A 562 21.33 0.59 -20.81
CA PRO A 562 20.94 1.94 -20.39
C PRO A 562 21.99 2.69 -19.57
N ILE A 563 22.75 1.98 -18.74
CA ILE A 563 23.74 2.59 -17.84
C ILE A 563 24.82 3.38 -18.59
N THR A 564 25.09 3.10 -19.87
CA THR A 564 26.10 3.82 -20.67
C THR A 564 25.67 5.24 -21.03
N ARG A 565 24.40 5.57 -20.80
CA ARG A 565 23.77 6.86 -21.12
C ARG A 565 23.12 7.50 -19.89
N VAL A 566 23.35 6.96 -18.69
CA VAL A 566 22.72 7.42 -17.44
C VAL A 566 22.96 8.91 -17.14
N GLN A 567 24.10 9.47 -17.57
CA GLN A 567 24.42 10.89 -17.43
C GLN A 567 23.44 11.84 -18.14
N ASP A 568 22.66 11.34 -19.09
CA ASP A 568 21.70 12.12 -19.85
C ASP A 568 20.29 12.08 -19.25
N VAL A 569 20.04 11.21 -18.28
CA VAL A 569 18.75 11.08 -17.61
C VAL A 569 18.43 12.35 -16.80
N ARG A 570 17.22 12.90 -16.99
CA ARG A 570 16.67 14.01 -16.19
C ARG A 570 15.35 13.66 -15.50
N THR A 571 14.70 12.58 -15.93
CA THR A 571 13.38 12.16 -15.49
C THR A 571 13.40 11.58 -14.07
N PRO A 572 12.57 12.10 -13.14
CA PRO A 572 12.35 11.47 -11.85
C PRO A 572 11.95 10.00 -11.97
N THR A 573 12.73 9.10 -11.37
CA THR A 573 12.54 7.65 -11.53
C THR A 573 12.29 6.90 -10.21
N LEU A 574 11.13 6.25 -10.10
CA LEU A 574 10.88 5.22 -9.09
C LEU A 574 11.52 3.92 -9.57
N VAL A 575 12.33 3.30 -8.73
CA VAL A 575 12.93 1.99 -8.95
C VAL A 575 12.38 1.03 -7.91
N TYR A 576 11.80 -0.09 -8.33
CA TYR A 576 11.35 -1.12 -7.38
C TYR A 576 11.79 -2.51 -7.79
N HIS A 577 12.19 -3.33 -6.81
CA HIS A 577 12.88 -4.59 -7.09
C HIS A 577 12.68 -5.63 -6.00
N GLY A 578 12.56 -6.91 -6.38
CA GLY A 578 12.55 -8.03 -5.43
C GLY A 578 13.98 -8.38 -4.98
N ILE A 579 14.21 -8.58 -3.68
CA ILE A 579 15.56 -8.91 -3.17
C ILE A 579 16.05 -10.28 -3.68
N GLU A 580 15.13 -11.23 -3.87
CA GLU A 580 15.41 -12.58 -4.33
C GLU A 580 15.20 -12.76 -5.84
N ASP A 581 15.04 -11.65 -6.59
CA ASP A 581 14.98 -11.68 -8.05
C ASP A 581 16.32 -12.17 -8.62
N ARG A 582 16.29 -13.36 -9.24
CA ARG A 582 17.45 -13.96 -9.91
C ARG A 582 17.38 -13.85 -11.43
N THR A 583 16.23 -13.51 -11.99
CA THR A 583 16.05 -13.28 -13.43
C THR A 583 16.62 -11.93 -13.82
N CYS A 584 16.27 -10.89 -13.08
CA CYS A 584 16.87 -9.56 -13.14
C CYS A 584 17.56 -9.30 -11.79
N PRO A 585 18.85 -9.62 -11.63
CA PRO A 585 19.51 -9.54 -10.33
C PRO A 585 19.46 -8.15 -9.70
N LEU A 586 19.25 -8.07 -8.37
CA LEU A 586 19.13 -6.82 -7.61
C LEU A 586 20.21 -5.75 -7.92
N GLY A 587 21.42 -6.18 -8.26
CA GLY A 587 22.51 -5.29 -8.65
C GLY A 587 22.15 -4.33 -9.80
N GLN A 588 21.22 -4.71 -10.68
CA GLN A 588 20.74 -3.87 -11.77
C GLN A 588 20.01 -2.61 -11.25
N ALA A 589 19.02 -2.78 -10.38
CA ALA A 589 18.31 -1.65 -9.75
C ALA A 589 19.24 -0.79 -8.90
N GLN A 590 20.18 -1.41 -8.18
CA GLN A 590 21.16 -0.69 -7.37
C GLN A 590 22.09 0.18 -8.21
N GLN A 591 22.59 -0.33 -9.35
CA GLN A 591 23.43 0.43 -10.27
C GLN A 591 22.68 1.66 -10.81
N TRP A 592 21.45 1.47 -11.29
CA TRP A 592 20.65 2.56 -11.83
C TRP A 592 20.32 3.62 -10.79
N HIS A 593 19.76 3.22 -9.64
CA HIS A 593 19.39 4.15 -8.58
C HIS A 593 20.59 4.94 -8.04
N THR A 594 21.71 4.26 -7.79
CA THR A 594 22.94 4.92 -7.28
C THR A 594 23.43 5.96 -8.28
N ALA A 595 23.47 5.64 -9.57
CA ALA A 595 23.88 6.59 -10.60
C ALA A 595 22.96 7.81 -10.68
N LEU A 596 21.64 7.63 -10.59
CA LEU A 596 20.69 8.74 -10.56
C LEU A 596 20.87 9.64 -9.32
N CYS A 597 21.10 9.04 -8.14
CA CYS A 597 21.44 9.77 -6.93
C CYS A 597 22.70 10.63 -7.10
N GLU A 598 23.78 10.06 -7.65
CA GLU A 598 25.04 10.78 -7.88
C GLU A 598 24.88 11.95 -8.87
N LEU A 599 23.98 11.80 -9.84
CA LEU A 599 23.66 12.83 -10.83
C LEU A 599 22.65 13.87 -10.33
N GLY A 600 22.11 13.70 -9.12
CA GLY A 600 21.09 14.60 -8.55
C GLY A 600 19.72 14.49 -9.23
N VAL A 601 19.44 13.38 -9.92
CA VAL A 601 18.12 13.10 -10.49
C VAL A 601 17.22 12.57 -9.36
N PRO A 602 15.99 13.09 -9.16
CA PRO A 602 15.08 12.56 -8.15
C PRO A 602 14.80 11.08 -8.39
N THR A 603 15.08 10.25 -7.39
CA THR A 603 14.85 8.80 -7.49
C THR A 603 14.52 8.21 -6.13
N ARG A 604 13.80 7.09 -6.13
CA ARG A 604 13.50 6.29 -4.94
C ARG A 604 13.71 4.82 -5.27
N LEU A 605 14.42 4.09 -4.42
CA LEU A 605 14.58 2.64 -4.50
C LEU A 605 13.70 1.95 -3.47
N VAL A 606 12.86 1.03 -3.91
CA VAL A 606 11.98 0.21 -3.07
C VAL A 606 12.37 -1.25 -3.23
N LEU A 607 12.77 -1.90 -2.13
CA LEU A 607 13.23 -3.29 -2.14
C LEU A 607 12.25 -4.18 -1.39
N TYR A 608 11.73 -5.21 -2.06
CA TYR A 608 10.78 -6.14 -1.48
C TYR A 608 11.49 -7.38 -0.93
N PRO A 609 11.43 -7.65 0.38
CA PRO A 609 12.06 -8.83 0.97
C PRO A 609 11.37 -10.12 0.53
N ASP A 610 12.15 -11.18 0.36
CA ASP A 610 11.71 -12.53 -0.06
C ASP A 610 11.00 -12.59 -1.43
N ALA A 611 10.99 -11.48 -2.17
CA ALA A 611 10.32 -11.36 -3.45
C ALA A 611 11.25 -11.83 -4.59
N SER A 612 10.79 -12.83 -5.34
CA SER A 612 11.43 -13.28 -6.59
C SER A 612 10.94 -12.43 -7.78
N HIS A 613 11.42 -12.70 -9.00
CA HIS A 613 11.02 -11.96 -10.19
C HIS A 613 9.50 -11.90 -10.41
N VAL A 614 8.77 -12.97 -10.11
CA VAL A 614 7.31 -13.07 -10.36
C VAL A 614 6.45 -12.55 -9.20
N PHE A 615 7.02 -11.85 -8.22
CA PHE A 615 6.29 -11.42 -7.01
C PHE A 615 5.13 -10.45 -7.30
N VAL A 616 5.21 -9.68 -8.39
CA VAL A 616 4.12 -8.80 -8.84
C VAL A 616 2.84 -9.56 -9.21
N LEU A 617 2.97 -10.86 -9.52
CA LEU A 617 1.87 -11.78 -9.84
C LEU A 617 1.56 -12.76 -8.70
N LEU A 618 2.59 -13.39 -8.12
CA LEU A 618 2.47 -14.52 -7.19
C LEU A 618 2.99 -14.22 -5.78
N GLY A 619 3.51 -13.00 -5.55
CA GLY A 619 4.07 -12.59 -4.27
C GLY A 619 3.01 -12.25 -3.23
N ARG A 620 3.48 -11.74 -2.09
CA ARG A 620 2.62 -11.37 -0.97
C ARG A 620 1.62 -10.28 -1.39
N PRO A 621 0.34 -10.38 -0.99
CA PRO A 621 -0.68 -9.37 -1.29
C PRO A 621 -0.25 -7.94 -0.89
N SER A 622 0.37 -7.77 0.28
CA SER A 622 0.87 -6.46 0.75
C SER A 622 1.87 -5.83 -0.21
N GLN A 623 2.80 -6.64 -0.76
CA GLN A 623 3.81 -6.20 -1.71
C GLN A 623 3.19 -5.87 -3.07
N ARG A 624 2.24 -6.68 -3.55
CA ARG A 624 1.50 -6.42 -4.80
C ARG A 624 0.67 -5.13 -4.74
N LEU A 625 0.01 -4.89 -3.62
CA LEU A 625 -0.72 -3.63 -3.34
C LEU A 625 0.24 -2.44 -3.30
N ASP A 626 1.35 -2.55 -2.58
CA ASP A 626 2.34 -1.48 -2.44
C ASP A 626 2.99 -1.10 -3.79
N VAL A 627 3.33 -2.08 -4.65
CA VAL A 627 3.83 -1.81 -6.02
C VAL A 627 2.81 -0.99 -6.82
N ASN A 628 1.54 -1.38 -6.80
CA ASN A 628 0.47 -0.68 -7.52
C ASN A 628 0.29 0.76 -7.02
N ARG A 629 0.22 0.95 -5.69
CA ARG A 629 0.05 2.26 -5.05
C ARG A 629 1.24 3.18 -5.32
N ARG A 630 2.48 2.71 -5.12
CA ARG A 630 3.68 3.53 -5.35
C ARG A 630 3.86 3.92 -6.82
N THR A 631 3.55 3.01 -7.73
CA THR A 631 3.55 3.30 -9.17
C THR A 631 2.58 4.43 -9.48
N LEU A 632 1.33 4.29 -9.04
CA LEU A 632 0.29 5.30 -9.20
C LEU A 632 0.71 6.66 -8.61
N ASP A 633 1.20 6.66 -7.37
CA ASP A 633 1.57 7.89 -6.66
C ASP A 633 2.77 8.61 -7.27
N TRP A 634 3.79 7.86 -7.71
CA TRP A 634 4.96 8.45 -8.35
C TRP A 634 4.59 9.12 -9.67
N LEU A 635 3.83 8.42 -10.52
CA LEU A 635 3.36 8.94 -11.79
C LEU A 635 2.52 10.21 -11.59
N VAL A 636 1.54 10.17 -10.68
CA VAL A 636 0.68 11.33 -10.40
C VAL A 636 1.49 12.52 -9.89
N THR A 637 2.37 12.29 -8.91
CA THR A 637 3.18 13.34 -8.27
C THR A 637 4.07 14.07 -9.27
N HIS A 638 4.77 13.32 -10.13
CA HIS A 638 5.79 13.88 -11.02
C HIS A 638 5.24 14.36 -12.37
N THR A 639 4.08 13.87 -12.82
CA THR A 639 3.52 14.23 -14.13
C THR A 639 2.41 15.28 -14.05
N THR A 640 1.66 15.38 -12.96
CA THR A 640 0.57 16.39 -12.84
C THR A 640 1.02 17.70 -12.16
N GLY A 641 2.33 17.85 -11.96
CA GLY A 641 2.97 19.05 -11.41
C GLY A 641 2.90 19.11 -9.89
N GLY A 642 3.87 18.50 -9.19
CA GLY A 642 4.21 18.77 -7.78
C GLY A 642 3.05 18.70 -6.78
N GLY A 643 1.93 18.09 -7.15
CA GLY A 643 0.77 17.97 -6.29
C GLY A 643 1.11 16.98 -5.21
N ARG A 644 1.36 17.48 -3.99
CA ARG A 644 1.41 16.65 -2.78
C ARG A 644 0.26 15.62 -2.83
N PRO A 645 0.51 14.34 -2.51
CA PRO A 645 -0.46 13.26 -2.68
C PRO A 645 -1.80 13.62 -2.02
N ARG A 646 -2.93 13.25 -2.65
CA ARG A 646 -4.26 13.36 -2.03
C ARG A 646 -4.28 12.48 -0.77
N ALA A 647 -5.05 12.87 0.24
CA ALA A 647 -5.20 12.03 1.40
C ALA A 647 -6.01 10.78 1.03
N ASP A 648 -5.46 9.59 1.25
CA ASP A 648 -6.14 8.31 1.05
C ASP A 648 -6.79 7.87 2.36
N ARG A 649 -8.13 7.78 2.38
CA ARG A 649 -8.88 7.36 3.57
C ARG A 649 -8.47 5.98 4.07
N ALA A 650 -8.36 4.99 3.19
CA ALA A 650 -8.07 3.62 3.59
C ALA A 650 -6.66 3.50 4.18
N HIS A 651 -5.68 4.19 3.56
CA HIS A 651 -4.32 4.28 4.10
C HIS A 651 -4.30 4.87 5.51
N TRP A 652 -4.92 6.04 5.70
CA TRP A 652 -4.90 6.72 6.99
C TRP A 652 -5.76 6.03 8.05
N GLU A 653 -6.80 5.30 7.67
CA GLU A 653 -7.59 4.45 8.57
C GLU A 653 -6.78 3.24 9.05
N GLN A 654 -6.03 2.59 8.16
CA GLN A 654 -5.10 1.52 8.55
C GLN A 654 -3.97 2.02 9.46
N ARG A 655 -3.35 3.17 9.13
CA ARG A 655 -2.28 3.76 9.95
C ARG A 655 -2.79 4.20 11.32
N LEU A 656 -3.95 4.85 11.37
CA LEU A 656 -4.60 5.21 12.63
C LEU A 656 -4.85 3.97 13.49
N ALA A 657 -5.39 2.90 12.91
CA ALA A 657 -5.65 1.67 13.65
C ALA A 657 -4.38 1.04 14.24
N ALA A 658 -3.33 0.90 13.42
CA ALA A 658 -2.07 0.31 13.87
C ALA A 658 -1.40 1.12 15.01
N LEU A 659 -1.42 2.45 14.93
CA LEU A 659 -0.84 3.30 15.97
C LEU A 659 -1.74 3.40 17.21
N ALA A 660 -3.06 3.43 17.04
CA ALA A 660 -4.00 3.45 18.16
C ALA A 660 -3.91 2.17 19.00
N GLU A 661 -3.81 1.00 18.35
CA GLU A 661 -3.59 -0.27 19.04
C GLU A 661 -2.25 -0.30 19.79
N ARG A 662 -1.17 0.19 19.16
CA ARG A 662 0.16 0.28 19.79
C ARG A 662 0.13 1.14 21.06
N HIS A 663 -0.63 2.24 21.03
CA HIS A 663 -0.66 3.25 22.09
C HIS A 663 -1.86 3.10 23.04
N GLY A 664 -2.58 1.98 22.97
CA GLY A 664 -3.69 1.66 23.87
C GLY A 664 -4.88 2.62 23.77
N VAL A 665 -5.10 3.25 22.62
CA VAL A 665 -6.17 4.24 22.41
C VAL A 665 -7.49 3.53 22.07
N PRO A 666 -8.54 3.62 22.92
CA PRO A 666 -9.76 2.81 22.75
C PRO A 666 -10.58 3.19 21.52
N GLY A 667 -10.59 4.47 21.15
CA GLY A 667 -11.36 5.01 20.03
C GLY A 667 -10.82 6.34 19.55
N ALA A 668 -10.83 6.55 18.23
CA ALA A 668 -10.27 7.75 17.61
C ALA A 668 -10.97 8.14 16.30
N GLN A 669 -10.98 9.44 16.01
CA GLN A 669 -11.23 10.02 14.69
C GLN A 669 -10.00 10.82 14.23
N LEU A 670 -9.51 10.54 13.03
CA LEU A 670 -8.52 11.36 12.33
C LEU A 670 -9.22 12.09 11.19
N GLY A 671 -9.16 13.41 11.18
CA GLY A 671 -9.61 14.24 10.09
C GLY A 671 -8.43 14.90 9.37
N ILE A 672 -8.46 14.90 8.05
CA ILE A 672 -7.48 15.57 7.17
C ILE A 672 -8.26 16.42 6.16
N LEU A 673 -7.94 17.70 6.08
CA LEU A 673 -8.50 18.62 5.09
C LEU A 673 -7.37 19.33 4.36
N ARG A 674 -7.38 19.26 3.02
CA ARG A 674 -6.57 20.15 2.19
C ARG A 674 -7.47 21.01 1.31
N THR A 675 -7.29 22.32 1.37
CA THR A 675 -8.07 23.27 0.57
C THR A 675 -7.22 23.78 -0.61
N ARG A 676 -7.70 23.66 -1.86
CA ARG A 676 -6.99 24.16 -3.05
C ARG A 676 -7.90 25.02 -3.92
N GLY A 677 -7.99 26.32 -3.66
CA GLY A 677 -8.53 27.32 -4.60
C GLY A 677 -9.85 26.97 -5.33
N GLY A 678 -10.73 26.17 -4.72
CA GLY A 678 -11.99 25.71 -5.33
C GLY A 678 -12.43 24.28 -5.01
N GLU A 679 -11.53 23.39 -4.58
CA GLU A 679 -11.85 21.99 -4.19
C GLU A 679 -11.21 21.64 -2.84
N ASP A 680 -11.99 21.01 -1.96
CA ASP A 680 -11.56 20.53 -0.66
C ASP A 680 -11.36 19.01 -0.70
N ASP A 681 -10.19 18.55 -0.31
CA ASP A 681 -9.86 17.14 -0.12
C ASP A 681 -10.03 16.79 1.37
N LEU A 682 -11.20 16.26 1.72
CA LEU A 682 -11.58 15.92 3.10
C LEU A 682 -11.59 14.39 3.31
N VAL A 683 -10.79 13.93 4.26
CA VAL A 683 -10.74 12.54 4.71
C VAL A 683 -11.06 12.47 6.20
N VAL A 684 -11.93 11.53 6.58
CA VAL A 684 -12.16 11.14 7.97
C VAL A 684 -11.95 9.64 8.11
N ALA A 685 -10.98 9.27 8.94
CA ALA A 685 -10.63 7.90 9.29
C ALA A 685 -11.03 7.61 10.75
N THR A 686 -11.42 6.38 11.05
CA THR A 686 -11.96 6.01 12.36
C THR A 686 -11.31 4.76 12.92
N HIS A 687 -11.25 4.65 14.25
CA HIS A 687 -10.77 3.45 14.93
C HIS A 687 -11.54 3.22 16.24
N GLY A 688 -11.75 1.96 16.58
CA GLY A 688 -12.12 1.52 17.93
C GLY A 688 -13.55 1.83 18.36
N VAL A 689 -13.73 2.10 19.66
CA VAL A 689 -15.02 2.20 20.33
C VAL A 689 -15.22 3.52 21.08
N LEU A 690 -16.46 4.00 21.12
CA LEU A 690 -16.86 5.18 21.88
C LEU A 690 -16.91 4.94 23.39
N HIS A 691 -17.10 3.68 23.80
CA HIS A 691 -17.25 3.26 25.20
C HIS A 691 -16.92 1.76 25.35
N VAL A 692 -15.91 1.42 26.17
CA VAL A 692 -15.43 0.02 26.35
C VAL A 692 -16.48 -0.94 26.90
N GLY A 693 -17.40 -0.47 27.76
CA GLY A 693 -18.52 -1.30 28.22
C GLY A 693 -19.62 -1.59 27.17
N THR A 694 -19.99 -0.65 26.30
CA THR A 694 -21.05 -0.86 25.30
C THR A 694 -20.54 -1.39 23.98
N GLN A 695 -19.24 -1.25 23.71
CA GLN A 695 -18.59 -1.63 22.45
C GLN A 695 -19.20 -0.91 21.23
N ALA A 696 -19.83 0.25 21.44
CA ALA A 696 -20.35 1.05 20.34
C ALA A 696 -19.18 1.54 19.45
N PRO A 697 -19.20 1.30 18.14
CA PRO A 697 -18.08 1.64 17.27
C PRO A 697 -17.96 3.16 17.11
N VAL A 698 -16.73 3.64 16.93
CA VAL A 698 -16.51 5.00 16.44
C VAL A 698 -16.94 5.06 14.98
N THR A 699 -17.74 6.06 14.62
CA THR A 699 -18.13 6.37 13.24
C THR A 699 -17.69 7.80 12.90
N PRO A 700 -17.61 8.21 11.61
CA PRO A 700 -17.31 9.60 11.25
C PRO A 700 -18.30 10.62 11.83
N ASP A 701 -19.48 10.13 12.21
CA ASP A 701 -20.59 10.91 12.71
C ASP A 701 -20.62 11.04 14.25
N ALA A 702 -19.73 10.32 14.93
CA ALA A 702 -19.61 10.36 16.38
C ALA A 702 -18.98 11.69 16.83
N VAL A 703 -19.44 12.19 17.98
CA VAL A 703 -18.99 13.45 18.54
C VAL A 703 -18.04 13.21 19.72
N PHE A 704 -16.96 13.98 19.76
CA PHE A 704 -15.93 13.93 20.80
C PHE A 704 -15.80 15.31 21.44
N GLN A 705 -15.39 15.35 22.71
CA GLN A 705 -15.05 16.61 23.35
C GLN A 705 -13.72 17.11 22.78
N ILE A 706 -13.73 18.31 22.20
CA ILE A 706 -12.52 18.92 21.62
C ILE A 706 -11.68 19.68 22.66
N GLY A 707 -12.14 19.67 23.91
CA GLY A 707 -11.48 20.32 25.04
C GLY A 707 -11.11 21.76 24.72
N SER A 708 -9.88 22.13 25.08
CA SER A 708 -9.43 23.51 24.98
C SER A 708 -9.34 24.11 23.58
N ILE A 709 -9.50 23.33 22.50
CA ILE A 709 -9.73 23.89 21.16
C ILE A 709 -10.96 24.83 21.17
N THR A 710 -11.91 24.60 22.09
CA THR A 710 -13.06 25.50 22.38
C THR A 710 -12.65 26.95 22.63
N LYS A 711 -11.47 27.21 23.22
CA LYS A 711 -11.00 28.58 23.47
C LYS A 711 -10.88 29.37 22.16
N VAL A 712 -10.43 28.71 21.11
CA VAL A 712 -10.32 29.33 19.79
C VAL A 712 -11.70 29.70 19.25
N TRP A 713 -12.73 28.91 19.53
CA TRP A 713 -14.11 29.22 19.14
C TRP A 713 -14.60 30.45 19.89
N THR A 714 -14.38 30.50 21.21
CA THR A 714 -14.66 31.70 22.02
C THR A 714 -13.91 32.92 21.49
N ALA A 715 -12.62 32.77 21.15
CA ALA A 715 -11.82 33.84 20.55
C ALA A 715 -12.38 34.29 19.20
N SER A 716 -12.80 33.38 18.33
CA SER A 716 -13.45 33.72 17.06
C SER A 716 -14.75 34.48 17.26
N VAL A 717 -15.58 34.15 18.27
CA VAL A 717 -16.77 34.97 18.58
C VAL A 717 -16.35 36.38 19.03
N VAL A 718 -15.33 36.50 19.89
CA VAL A 718 -14.80 37.81 20.32
C VAL A 718 -14.33 38.63 19.12
N LEU A 719 -13.58 38.04 18.19
CA LEU A 719 -13.08 38.75 17.00
C LEU A 719 -14.20 39.10 16.02
N ALA A 720 -15.27 38.29 15.93
CA ALA A 720 -16.47 38.68 15.18
C ALA A 720 -17.15 39.92 15.78
N LEU A 721 -17.18 40.04 17.11
CA LEU A 721 -17.68 41.25 17.79
C LEU A 721 -16.76 42.46 17.56
N VAL A 722 -15.46 42.24 17.44
CA VAL A 722 -14.48 43.28 17.05
C VAL A 722 -14.72 43.74 15.61
N ASP A 723 -14.92 42.81 14.67
CA ASP A 723 -15.26 43.12 13.27
C ASP A 723 -16.56 43.94 13.16
N GLU A 724 -17.52 43.70 14.05
CA GLU A 724 -18.78 44.45 14.16
C GLU A 724 -18.64 45.81 14.86
N GLY A 725 -17.47 46.10 15.46
CA GLY A 725 -17.24 47.31 16.25
C GLY A 725 -17.98 47.33 17.60
N LEU A 726 -18.39 46.17 18.10
CA LEU A 726 -19.08 46.02 19.39
C LEU A 726 -18.12 45.83 20.58
N LEU A 727 -16.86 45.50 20.29
CA LEU A 727 -15.81 45.28 21.28
C LEU A 727 -14.46 45.70 20.68
N GLU A 728 -13.49 46.10 21.50
CA GLU A 728 -12.10 46.29 21.07
C GLU A 728 -11.17 45.39 21.90
N LEU A 729 -10.08 44.93 21.31
CA LEU A 729 -9.12 44.03 21.98
C LEU A 729 -8.51 44.66 23.25
N ASP A 730 -8.31 45.97 23.22
CA ASP A 730 -7.66 46.70 24.32
C ASP A 730 -8.68 47.36 25.28
N THR A 731 -9.98 47.06 25.13
CA THR A 731 -11.01 47.45 26.10
C THR A 731 -10.74 46.79 27.45
N PRO A 732 -10.62 47.56 28.54
CA PRO A 732 -10.58 47.01 29.89
C PRO A 732 -11.88 46.26 30.19
N VAL A 733 -11.77 45.03 30.71
CA VAL A 733 -12.94 44.14 30.90
C VAL A 733 -13.97 44.76 31.85
N VAL A 734 -13.52 45.56 32.82
CA VAL A 734 -14.39 46.28 33.77
C VAL A 734 -15.30 47.33 33.11
N GLU A 735 -14.99 47.79 31.89
CA GLU A 735 -15.87 48.68 31.15
C GLU A 735 -17.11 47.95 30.60
N VAL A 736 -16.99 46.65 30.34
CA VAL A 736 -18.10 45.77 29.95
C VAL A 736 -18.77 45.16 31.18
N LEU A 737 -18.00 44.80 32.20
CA LEU A 737 -18.45 44.17 33.45
C LEU A 737 -18.07 45.04 34.67
N PRO A 738 -18.80 46.13 34.98
CA PRO A 738 -18.48 47.04 36.10
C PRO A 738 -18.46 46.35 37.48
N GLU A 739 -19.17 45.24 37.61
CA GLU A 739 -19.24 44.39 38.79
C GLU A 739 -17.98 43.54 39.00
N LEU A 740 -17.14 43.35 37.98
CA LEU A 740 -15.97 42.47 38.04
C LEU A 740 -15.07 42.79 39.24
N ARG A 741 -14.72 41.76 40.01
CA ARG A 741 -13.72 41.83 41.08
C ARG A 741 -12.72 40.69 40.89
N LEU A 742 -11.44 41.03 40.90
CA LEU A 742 -10.32 40.07 40.95
C LEU A 742 -9.51 40.33 42.23
N ALA A 743 -8.65 39.38 42.60
CA ALA A 743 -7.85 39.48 43.82
C ALA A 743 -6.98 40.74 43.89
N ASP A 744 -6.44 41.20 42.75
CA ASP A 744 -5.71 42.46 42.64
C ASP A 744 -6.59 43.56 41.99
N PRO A 745 -6.86 44.66 42.71
CA PRO A 745 -7.61 45.80 42.19
C PRO A 745 -6.97 46.47 40.97
N GLU A 746 -5.65 46.42 40.80
CA GLU A 746 -4.98 47.01 39.64
C GLU A 746 -5.14 46.13 38.41
N VAL A 747 -5.09 44.80 38.58
CA VAL A 747 -5.44 43.86 37.50
C VAL A 747 -6.92 44.01 37.12
N THR A 748 -7.82 44.16 38.09
CA THR A 748 -9.26 44.40 37.82
C THR A 748 -9.49 45.62 36.91
N LYS A 749 -8.73 46.71 37.10
CA LYS A 749 -8.84 47.92 36.28
C LYS A 749 -8.15 47.82 34.93
N GLY A 750 -7.07 47.05 34.86
CA GLY A 750 -6.15 47.05 33.72
C GLY A 750 -6.29 45.85 32.77
N VAL A 751 -6.89 44.74 33.20
CA VAL A 751 -7.05 43.55 32.36
C VAL A 751 -7.95 43.86 31.18
N THR A 752 -7.50 43.48 29.98
CA THR A 752 -8.21 43.73 28.72
C THR A 752 -8.60 42.42 28.06
N VAL A 753 -9.46 42.49 27.03
CA VAL A 753 -9.82 41.34 26.19
C VAL A 753 -8.57 40.66 25.60
N ARG A 754 -7.58 41.45 25.13
CA ARG A 754 -6.29 40.95 24.63
C ARG A 754 -5.54 40.15 25.69
N HIS A 755 -5.47 40.64 26.93
CA HIS A 755 -4.78 39.92 28.01
C HIS A 755 -5.43 38.55 28.30
N LEU A 756 -6.76 38.45 28.18
CA LEU A 756 -7.48 37.18 28.35
C LEU A 756 -7.20 36.21 27.18
N LEU A 757 -7.28 36.70 25.93
CA LEU A 757 -7.01 35.90 24.71
C LEU A 757 -5.58 35.39 24.61
N THR A 758 -4.63 36.13 25.20
CA THR A 758 -3.20 35.85 25.13
C THR A 758 -2.65 35.12 26.36
N HIS A 759 -3.49 34.79 27.34
CA HIS A 759 -3.08 34.15 28.60
C HIS A 759 -2.01 34.95 29.38
N THR A 760 -2.11 36.28 29.34
CA THR A 760 -1.20 37.21 30.03
C THR A 760 -1.90 37.98 31.15
N SER A 761 -3.11 37.57 31.54
CA SER A 761 -3.95 38.26 32.53
C SER A 761 -3.40 38.21 33.97
N GLY A 762 -2.63 37.17 34.31
CA GLY A 762 -2.17 36.93 35.68
C GLY A 762 -3.20 36.25 36.60
N ILE A 763 -4.44 36.09 36.14
CA ILE A 763 -5.52 35.40 36.87
C ILE A 763 -5.17 33.91 36.95
N ASP A 764 -5.36 33.29 38.12
CA ASP A 764 -5.19 31.84 38.24
C ASP A 764 -6.11 31.09 37.25
N GLY A 765 -5.52 30.19 36.46
CA GLY A 765 -6.18 29.49 35.37
C GLY A 765 -6.95 28.24 35.77
N ASP A 766 -6.81 27.76 37.02
CA ASP A 766 -7.27 26.44 37.45
C ASP A 766 -8.46 26.51 38.42
N VAL A 767 -9.38 27.46 38.21
CA VAL A 767 -10.64 27.56 38.96
C VAL A 767 -11.72 26.72 38.27
N PHE A 768 -11.95 25.50 38.77
CA PHE A 768 -12.91 24.53 38.21
C PHE A 768 -14.26 24.48 38.95
N THR A 769 -14.70 25.59 39.53
CA THR A 769 -15.91 25.62 40.38
C THR A 769 -17.18 25.37 39.57
N ASP A 770 -17.98 24.39 40.00
CA ASP A 770 -19.33 24.16 39.47
C ASP A 770 -20.32 25.17 40.05
N THR A 771 -20.83 26.05 39.19
CA THR A 771 -21.83 27.08 39.55
C THR A 771 -23.25 26.66 39.20
N GLY A 772 -23.44 25.42 38.73
CA GLY A 772 -24.73 24.84 38.36
C GLY A 772 -25.00 24.90 36.85
N ARG A 773 -26.16 24.36 36.46
CA ARG A 773 -26.58 24.18 35.07
C ARG A 773 -27.39 25.35 34.49
N GLY A 774 -27.70 26.39 35.26
CA GLY A 774 -28.48 27.54 34.80
C GLY A 774 -27.72 28.44 33.83
N ASP A 775 -28.45 29.28 33.09
CA ASP A 775 -27.85 30.25 32.16
C ASP A 775 -27.09 31.38 32.88
N ASP A 776 -27.26 31.50 34.20
CA ASP A 776 -26.50 32.38 35.08
C ASP A 776 -25.15 31.77 35.53
N CYS A 777 -24.74 30.61 35.00
CA CYS A 777 -23.55 29.90 35.46
C CYS A 777 -22.24 30.71 35.29
N LEU A 778 -22.07 31.45 34.18
CA LEU A 778 -20.89 32.28 33.94
C LEU A 778 -20.90 33.55 34.80
N GLU A 779 -22.06 34.16 35.01
CA GLU A 779 -22.22 35.29 35.96
C GLU A 779 -21.77 34.88 37.36
N ARG A 780 -22.30 33.77 37.88
CA ARG A 780 -21.94 33.24 39.20
C ARG A 780 -20.49 32.78 39.30
N TYR A 781 -19.88 32.35 38.18
CA TYR A 781 -18.48 31.98 38.14
C TYR A 781 -17.59 33.22 38.23
N VAL A 782 -17.90 34.26 37.46
CA VAL A 782 -17.18 35.54 37.47
C VAL A 782 -17.26 36.21 38.85
N ASP A 783 -18.41 36.14 39.53
CA ASP A 783 -18.56 36.64 40.91
C ASP A 783 -17.56 36.03 41.91
N GLN A 784 -17.09 34.80 41.65
CA GLN A 784 -16.16 34.07 42.51
C GLN A 784 -14.69 34.31 42.17
N LEU A 785 -14.38 34.93 41.02
CA LEU A 785 -12.99 35.18 40.60
C LEU A 785 -12.26 36.18 41.51
N GLY A 786 -12.99 36.91 42.36
CA GLY A 786 -12.40 37.74 43.42
C GLY A 786 -11.59 36.95 44.45
N ASP A 787 -11.91 35.66 44.62
CA ASP A 787 -11.23 34.75 45.54
C ASP A 787 -10.13 33.92 44.85
N ALA A 788 -9.99 34.03 43.52
CA ALA A 788 -8.95 33.32 42.76
C ALA A 788 -7.57 33.93 43.00
N GLY A 789 -6.52 33.10 43.00
CA GLY A 789 -5.14 33.58 43.11
C GLY A 789 -4.71 34.48 41.95
N GLN A 790 -3.62 35.21 42.16
CA GLN A 790 -2.88 35.91 41.09
C GLN A 790 -1.51 35.27 40.92
N ASN A 791 -1.29 34.63 39.78
CA ASN A 791 -0.07 33.85 39.52
C ASN A 791 1.12 34.74 39.15
N HIS A 792 0.86 35.80 38.38
CA HIS A 792 1.89 36.77 37.96
C HIS A 792 1.28 38.16 37.72
N PRO A 793 2.08 39.23 37.67
CA PRO A 793 1.57 40.55 37.30
C PRO A 793 1.05 40.58 35.86
N LEU A 794 0.07 41.46 35.60
CA LEU A 794 -0.57 41.65 34.30
C LEU A 794 0.45 41.91 33.19
N GLY A 795 0.39 41.14 32.11
CA GLY A 795 1.19 41.33 30.90
C GLY A 795 2.67 40.92 30.99
N VAL A 796 3.15 40.42 32.14
CA VAL A 796 4.59 40.23 32.36
C VAL A 796 5.10 38.86 31.89
N THR A 797 4.28 37.82 31.95
CA THR A 797 4.63 36.48 31.46
C THR A 797 3.37 35.79 30.95
N TRP A 798 3.55 34.62 30.34
CA TRP A 798 2.48 33.80 29.81
C TRP A 798 2.20 32.66 30.79
N SER A 799 0.92 32.49 31.13
CA SER A 799 0.44 31.35 31.91
C SER A 799 -0.97 31.01 31.47
N TYR A 800 -1.14 29.82 30.91
CA TYR A 800 -2.40 29.37 30.37
C TYR A 800 -3.54 29.46 31.39
N CYS A 801 -4.66 30.06 30.99
CA CYS A 801 -5.70 30.54 31.91
C CYS A 801 -7.10 30.19 31.42
N ASN A 802 -7.74 29.16 32.01
CA ASN A 802 -9.13 28.81 31.67
C ASN A 802 -10.12 29.85 32.19
N SER A 803 -9.92 30.35 33.41
CA SER A 803 -10.77 31.36 34.04
C SER A 803 -10.87 32.64 33.22
N GLY A 804 -9.79 33.03 32.52
CA GLY A 804 -9.81 34.14 31.59
C GLY A 804 -10.74 33.92 30.39
N PHE A 805 -10.84 32.69 29.89
CA PHE A 805 -11.78 32.36 28.81
C PHE A 805 -13.22 32.25 29.31
N SER A 806 -13.47 31.74 30.52
CA SER A 806 -14.81 31.81 31.13
C SER A 806 -15.26 33.27 31.34
N LEU A 807 -14.33 34.15 31.72
CA LEU A 807 -14.59 35.59 31.81
C LEU A 807 -14.88 36.21 30.41
N LEU A 808 -14.17 35.79 29.36
CA LEU A 808 -14.51 36.18 27.98
C LEU A 808 -15.91 35.70 27.57
N GLY A 809 -16.31 34.50 27.99
CA GLY A 809 -17.68 34.03 27.80
C GLY A 809 -18.70 34.98 28.41
N ARG A 810 -18.47 35.43 29.66
CA ARG A 810 -19.36 36.41 30.29
C ARG A 810 -19.36 37.77 29.59
N VAL A 811 -18.22 38.22 29.06
CA VAL A 811 -18.13 39.42 28.22
C VAL A 811 -19.00 39.26 26.97
N ILE A 812 -18.92 38.11 26.29
CA ILE A 812 -19.79 37.80 25.14
C ILE A 812 -21.26 37.88 25.53
N GLU A 813 -21.65 37.30 26.68
CA GLU A 813 -23.05 37.32 27.13
C GLU A 813 -23.59 38.73 27.34
N VAL A 814 -22.80 39.61 27.97
CA VAL A 814 -23.23 40.99 28.24
C VAL A 814 -23.26 41.83 26.96
N VAL A 815 -22.30 41.64 26.05
CA VAL A 815 -22.24 42.40 24.78
C VAL A 815 -23.37 41.98 23.83
N THR A 816 -23.69 40.69 23.78
CA THR A 816 -24.67 40.13 22.83
C THR A 816 -26.09 40.04 23.37
N GLY A 817 -26.25 39.91 24.68
CA GLY A 817 -27.53 39.57 25.33
C GLY A 817 -27.94 38.10 25.16
N LEU A 818 -27.07 37.27 24.59
CA LEU A 818 -27.25 35.81 24.45
C LEU A 818 -26.46 35.08 25.54
N THR A 819 -26.77 33.82 25.82
CA THR A 819 -25.83 32.95 26.52
C THR A 819 -24.60 32.68 25.65
N TRP A 820 -23.47 32.29 26.26
CA TRP A 820 -22.28 31.90 25.47
C TRP A 820 -22.60 30.75 24.49
N ASP A 821 -23.39 29.77 24.94
CA ASP A 821 -23.83 28.63 24.13
C ASP A 821 -24.59 29.09 22.86
N GLU A 822 -25.54 30.02 23.02
CA GLU A 822 -26.30 30.62 21.93
C GLU A 822 -25.41 31.47 21.01
N ALA A 823 -24.48 32.25 21.57
CA ALA A 823 -23.58 33.09 20.80
C ALA A 823 -22.65 32.26 19.89
N VAL A 824 -22.08 31.17 20.40
CA VAL A 824 -21.28 30.23 19.58
C VAL A 824 -22.14 29.61 18.48
N ARG A 825 -23.36 29.18 18.80
CA ARG A 825 -24.28 28.59 17.82
C ARG A 825 -24.66 29.57 16.71
N GLU A 826 -25.08 30.78 17.07
CA GLU A 826 -25.58 31.76 16.11
C GLU A 826 -24.46 32.38 15.26
N ARG A 827 -23.29 32.65 15.86
CA ARG A 827 -22.20 33.40 15.22
C ARG A 827 -21.14 32.52 14.58
N LEU A 828 -21.00 31.25 14.99
CA LEU A 828 -20.02 30.32 14.42
C LEU A 828 -20.65 29.06 13.85
N SER A 829 -21.35 28.25 14.66
CA SER A 829 -21.79 26.92 14.23
C SER A 829 -22.79 26.98 13.06
N THR A 830 -23.80 27.87 13.14
CA THR A 830 -24.83 28.00 12.11
C THR A 830 -24.25 28.53 10.79
N PRO A 831 -23.45 29.63 10.77
CA PRO A 831 -22.82 30.11 9.53
C PRO A 831 -21.84 29.12 8.89
N LEU A 832 -21.25 28.22 9.68
CA LEU A 832 -20.32 27.19 9.20
C LEU A 832 -21.02 25.86 8.83
N GLY A 833 -22.32 25.72 9.12
CA GLY A 833 -23.06 24.48 8.86
C GLY A 833 -22.71 23.32 9.81
N LEU A 834 -22.27 23.61 11.04
CA LEU A 834 -21.81 22.61 12.00
C LEU A 834 -23.00 22.00 12.76
N GLU A 835 -23.78 21.14 12.10
CA GLU A 835 -25.03 20.59 12.64
C GLU A 835 -24.85 19.70 13.87
N ARG A 836 -23.63 19.21 14.13
CA ARG A 836 -23.31 18.31 15.26
C ARG A 836 -22.42 18.94 16.31
N ALA A 837 -22.07 20.22 16.15
CA ALA A 837 -21.35 20.95 17.17
C ALA A 837 -22.31 21.41 18.27
N VAL A 838 -22.09 20.91 19.48
CA VAL A 838 -22.92 21.17 20.66
C VAL A 838 -22.05 21.61 21.82
N THR A 839 -22.66 22.30 22.79
CA THR A 839 -21.95 22.79 23.99
C THR A 839 -22.53 22.20 25.28
N LEU A 840 -23.73 21.62 25.22
CA LEU A 840 -24.42 21.04 26.37
C LEU A 840 -24.48 19.50 26.29
N PRO A 841 -24.29 18.76 27.40
CA PRO A 841 -24.48 17.32 27.49
C PRO A 841 -25.81 16.80 26.95
N GLU A 842 -26.92 17.48 27.28
CA GLU A 842 -28.25 17.12 26.83
C GLU A 842 -28.41 17.17 25.30
N GLU A 843 -27.59 17.97 24.62
CA GLU A 843 -27.53 18.04 23.16
C GLU A 843 -26.63 16.93 22.60
N ALA A 844 -25.50 16.65 23.25
CA ALA A 844 -24.60 15.56 22.86
C ALA A 844 -25.27 14.18 22.93
N LEU A 845 -26.20 13.97 23.87
CA LEU A 845 -27.01 12.74 23.97
C LEU A 845 -27.87 12.45 22.74
N LEU A 846 -28.09 13.44 21.86
CA LEU A 846 -28.80 13.25 20.59
C LEU A 846 -27.91 12.65 19.50
N HIS A 847 -26.61 12.48 19.78
CA HIS A 847 -25.59 11.96 18.88
C HIS A 847 -24.88 10.74 19.50
N ALA A 848 -24.08 10.05 18.70
CA ALA A 848 -23.16 9.03 19.20
C ALA A 848 -21.97 9.73 19.88
N ALA A 849 -22.04 9.95 21.20
CA ALA A 849 -21.02 10.67 21.95
C ALA A 849 -19.96 9.75 22.54
N ALA A 850 -18.69 10.11 22.36
CA ALA A 850 -17.57 9.43 23.00
C ALA A 850 -17.57 9.66 24.51
N VAL A 851 -17.27 8.61 25.27
CA VAL A 851 -16.97 8.69 26.71
C VAL A 851 -15.46 8.57 26.88
N GLY A 852 -14.88 9.38 27.77
CA GLY A 852 -13.46 9.30 28.07
C GLY A 852 -13.10 8.04 28.84
N HIS A 853 -11.86 7.58 28.69
CA HIS A 853 -11.34 6.41 29.39
C HIS A 853 -10.02 6.74 30.11
N ASP A 854 -9.86 6.12 31.28
CA ASP A 854 -8.67 6.15 32.12
C ASP A 854 -8.09 4.73 32.22
N GLU A 855 -6.85 4.61 32.68
CA GLU A 855 -6.23 3.33 33.01
C GLU A 855 -6.23 3.12 34.53
N ARG A 856 -6.71 1.97 35.00
CA ARG A 856 -6.68 1.59 36.42
C ARG A 856 -6.32 0.11 36.53
N ASP A 857 -5.28 -0.19 37.31
CA ASP A 857 -4.77 -1.56 37.50
C ASP A 857 -4.43 -2.30 36.18
N GLY A 858 -4.01 -1.57 35.15
CA GLY A 858 -3.71 -2.11 33.81
C GLY A 858 -4.94 -2.42 32.95
N GLU A 859 -6.13 -2.02 33.38
CA GLU A 859 -7.37 -2.12 32.61
C GLU A 859 -7.88 -0.73 32.19
N THR A 860 -8.36 -0.63 30.95
CA THR A 860 -9.05 0.56 30.46
C THR A 860 -10.46 0.64 31.06
N VAL A 861 -10.74 1.70 31.81
CA VAL A 861 -12.04 1.95 32.45
C VAL A 861 -12.62 3.29 32.00
N THR A 862 -13.93 3.47 32.09
CA THR A 862 -14.57 4.76 31.77
C THR A 862 -14.23 5.83 32.82
N ALA A 863 -14.00 7.06 32.36
CA ALA A 863 -13.78 8.22 33.22
C ALA A 863 -14.94 8.42 34.21
N ALA A 864 -14.62 8.94 35.40
CA ALA A 864 -15.57 9.06 36.51
C ALA A 864 -16.73 10.06 36.26
N ALA A 865 -16.51 11.02 35.36
CA ALA A 865 -17.52 11.96 34.88
C ALA A 865 -17.32 12.22 33.39
N TRP A 866 -18.41 12.52 32.69
CA TRP A 866 -18.36 12.72 31.24
C TRP A 866 -17.77 14.07 30.84
N GLN A 867 -18.14 15.17 31.51
CA GLN A 867 -17.77 16.54 31.13
C GLN A 867 -17.38 17.38 32.35
N LEU A 868 -16.56 18.40 32.13
CA LEU A 868 -16.26 19.46 33.11
C LEU A 868 -17.50 20.34 33.41
N PRO A 869 -17.51 21.15 34.49
CA PRO A 869 -18.65 21.99 34.83
C PRO A 869 -19.00 23.03 33.76
N ARG A 870 -20.30 23.37 33.60
CA ARG A 870 -20.82 24.29 32.56
C ARG A 870 -20.13 25.66 32.58
N SER A 871 -19.68 26.13 33.74
CA SER A 871 -18.91 27.37 33.92
C SER A 871 -17.59 27.40 33.12
N LEU A 872 -17.08 26.25 32.68
CA LEU A 872 -15.90 26.11 31.84
C LEU A 872 -16.26 26.01 30.35
N GLY A 873 -17.53 26.22 29.99
CA GLY A 873 -18.05 26.24 28.62
C GLY A 873 -17.10 26.90 27.63
N PRO A 874 -16.85 28.22 27.79
CA PRO A 874 -15.96 29.00 26.93
C PRO A 874 -14.52 28.51 26.83
N ALA A 875 -14.08 27.69 27.79
CA ALA A 875 -12.73 27.20 27.90
C ALA A 875 -12.55 25.76 27.38
N GLY A 876 -13.62 24.96 27.24
CA GLY A 876 -13.41 23.53 26.95
C GLY A 876 -14.58 22.62 26.62
N LEU A 877 -15.82 23.12 26.45
CA LEU A 877 -16.99 22.22 26.40
C LEU A 877 -17.62 21.99 25.02
N VAL A 878 -17.03 22.49 23.94
CA VAL A 878 -17.52 22.13 22.60
C VAL A 878 -17.30 20.64 22.36
N THR A 879 -18.35 19.98 21.88
CA THR A 879 -18.37 18.57 21.50
C THR A 879 -18.82 18.50 20.05
N CYS A 880 -18.03 17.90 19.17
CA CYS A 880 -18.33 17.85 17.74
C CYS A 880 -17.57 16.72 17.03
N THR A 881 -17.80 16.57 15.73
CA THR A 881 -17.08 15.60 14.89
C THR A 881 -15.73 16.15 14.43
N ALA A 882 -14.81 15.28 13.99
CA ALA A 882 -13.59 15.71 13.31
C ALA A 882 -13.87 16.60 12.08
N ALA A 883 -14.94 16.31 11.33
CA ALA A 883 -15.35 17.11 10.18
C ALA A 883 -15.77 18.54 10.59
N ASP A 884 -16.46 18.70 11.72
CA ASP A 884 -16.85 20.03 12.22
C ASP A 884 -15.63 20.86 12.64
N VAL A 885 -14.64 20.24 13.29
CA VAL A 885 -13.37 20.91 13.62
C VAL A 885 -12.65 21.35 12.35
N LEU A 886 -12.65 20.52 11.30
CA LEU A 886 -12.02 20.86 10.03
C LEU A 886 -12.77 21.94 9.26
N ALA A 887 -14.11 21.99 9.33
CA ALA A 887 -14.89 23.08 8.76
C ALA A 887 -14.61 24.42 9.47
N PHE A 888 -14.42 24.40 10.80
CA PHE A 888 -13.93 25.56 11.55
C PHE A 888 -12.49 25.93 11.14
N ALA A 889 -11.58 24.96 11.03
CA ALA A 889 -10.20 25.17 10.58
C ALA A 889 -10.13 25.77 9.16
N ARG A 890 -10.99 25.28 8.26
CA ARG A 890 -11.12 25.78 6.89
C ARG A 890 -11.42 27.27 6.84
N MET A 891 -12.28 27.77 7.74
CA MET A 891 -12.61 29.18 7.82
C MET A 891 -11.38 30.04 8.08
N HIS A 892 -10.47 29.59 8.95
CA HIS A 892 -9.19 30.26 9.19
C HIS A 892 -8.23 30.12 8.01
N LEU A 893 -8.13 28.95 7.38
CA LEU A 893 -7.28 28.73 6.20
C LEU A 893 -7.73 29.54 4.96
N THR A 894 -8.98 29.98 4.92
CA THR A 894 -9.57 30.69 3.77
C THR A 894 -9.95 32.14 4.09
N GLY A 895 -9.23 32.75 5.05
CA GLY A 895 -9.35 34.18 5.33
C GLY A 895 -10.72 34.61 5.88
N GLY A 896 -11.36 33.72 6.64
CA GLY A 896 -12.60 33.99 7.37
C GLY A 896 -13.88 33.51 6.70
N ARG A 897 -13.80 32.59 5.73
CA ARG A 897 -14.94 32.15 4.92
C ARG A 897 -15.35 30.69 5.16
N ALA A 898 -16.65 30.47 5.31
CA ALA A 898 -17.25 29.15 5.28
C ALA A 898 -17.16 28.52 3.87
N ALA A 899 -17.52 27.23 3.78
CA ALA A 899 -17.48 26.48 2.52
C ALA A 899 -18.44 27.04 1.44
N ASP A 900 -19.59 27.57 1.86
CA ASP A 900 -20.57 28.22 0.98
C ASP A 900 -20.20 29.68 0.60
N GLY A 901 -19.06 30.17 1.08
CA GLY A 901 -18.58 31.53 0.87
C GLY A 901 -19.10 32.55 1.89
N THR A 902 -19.92 32.14 2.87
CA THR A 902 -20.36 33.00 3.97
C THR A 902 -19.15 33.52 4.74
N ARG A 903 -19.08 34.85 4.95
CA ARG A 903 -18.00 35.45 5.74
C ARG A 903 -18.37 35.41 7.22
N VAL A 904 -17.57 34.70 8.01
CA VAL A 904 -17.72 34.55 9.45
C VAL A 904 -16.79 35.49 10.20
N LEU A 905 -15.56 35.67 9.70
CA LEU A 905 -14.58 36.63 10.20
C LEU A 905 -14.01 37.47 9.06
N SER A 906 -13.53 38.67 9.37
CA SER A 906 -12.70 39.43 8.46
C SER A 906 -11.33 38.76 8.29
N GLU A 907 -10.72 38.98 7.13
CA GLU A 907 -9.37 38.48 6.85
C GLU A 907 -8.32 39.12 7.79
N GLU A 908 -8.57 40.36 8.21
CA GLU A 908 -7.77 41.07 9.21
C GLU A 908 -7.84 40.38 10.57
N SER A 909 -9.04 40.00 11.03
CA SER A 909 -9.24 39.27 12.28
C SER A 909 -8.60 37.88 12.26
N VAL A 910 -8.74 37.12 11.16
CA VAL A 910 -8.05 35.82 11.01
C VAL A 910 -6.53 35.98 11.08
N THR A 911 -5.99 37.00 10.39
CA THR A 911 -4.56 37.31 10.42
C THR A 911 -4.10 37.71 11.83
N ALA A 912 -4.88 38.55 12.52
CA ALA A 912 -4.60 38.98 13.89
C ALA A 912 -4.61 37.79 14.87
N MET A 913 -5.54 36.84 14.70
CA MET A 913 -5.59 35.64 15.53
C MET A 913 -4.32 34.78 15.41
N ALA A 914 -3.73 34.69 14.21
CA ALA A 914 -2.51 33.93 13.95
C ALA A 914 -1.20 34.70 14.23
N ALA A 915 -1.29 36.00 14.50
CA ALA A 915 -0.15 36.87 14.74
C ALA A 915 0.58 36.52 16.06
N HIS A 916 1.83 36.94 16.17
CA HIS A 916 2.58 36.81 17.42
C HIS A 916 2.06 37.82 18.44
N GLU A 917 1.50 37.34 19.56
CA GLU A 917 1.07 38.18 20.68
C GLU A 917 1.87 37.96 21.97
N ALA A 918 2.27 36.71 22.28
CA ALA A 918 3.07 36.42 23.47
C ALA A 918 4.08 35.27 23.25
N GLU A 919 5.23 35.36 23.92
CA GLU A 919 6.26 34.31 23.97
C GLU A 919 5.90 33.26 25.02
N LEU A 920 6.13 31.98 24.72
CA LEU A 920 5.97 30.90 25.69
C LEU A 920 7.30 30.65 26.44
N PRO A 921 7.30 30.56 27.78
CA PRO A 921 8.48 30.16 28.54
C PRO A 921 9.00 28.76 28.17
N ASP A 922 8.12 27.89 27.69
CA ASP A 922 8.42 26.53 27.22
C ASP A 922 8.04 26.37 25.74
N PRO A 923 9.03 26.32 24.83
CA PRO A 923 8.77 26.18 23.40
C PRO A 923 8.55 24.73 22.93
N TYR A 924 8.61 23.73 23.82
CA TYR A 924 8.65 22.31 23.46
C TYR A 924 7.31 21.59 23.58
N ILE A 925 6.48 21.91 24.58
CA ILE A 925 5.21 21.19 24.78
C ILE A 925 4.13 21.65 23.81
N LEU A 926 3.83 22.95 23.80
CA LEU A 926 2.72 23.51 23.03
C LEU A 926 3.27 24.11 21.74
N GLY A 927 4.11 25.12 21.81
CA GLY A 927 4.65 25.81 20.64
C GLY A 927 5.59 26.93 21.08
N ASP A 928 6.17 27.65 20.13
CA ASP A 928 7.15 28.69 20.45
C ASP A 928 6.51 30.00 20.95
N SER A 929 5.25 30.25 20.57
CA SER A 929 4.55 31.50 20.84
C SER A 929 3.03 31.34 20.74
N TRP A 930 2.31 32.39 21.13
CA TRP A 930 0.86 32.44 21.22
C TRP A 930 0.30 33.61 20.40
N GLY A 931 -0.86 33.40 19.76
CA GLY A 931 -1.66 34.44 19.09
C GLY A 931 -2.94 34.78 19.84
N LEU A 932 -3.98 35.29 19.18
CA LEU A 932 -5.27 35.50 19.86
C LEU A 932 -6.05 34.19 19.89
N GLY A 933 -5.69 33.33 20.86
CA GLY A 933 -6.27 32.01 21.07
C GLY A 933 -5.58 30.86 20.34
N TRP A 934 -4.67 31.13 19.40
CA TRP A 934 -3.91 30.09 18.70
C TRP A 934 -2.53 29.82 19.31
N ILE A 935 -2.14 28.55 19.39
CA ILE A 935 -0.73 28.16 19.56
C ILE A 935 -0.03 28.32 18.23
N ARG A 936 1.20 28.84 18.23
CA ARG A 936 2.04 28.99 17.05
C ARG A 936 3.21 28.02 17.14
N PHE A 937 3.47 27.31 16.04
CA PHE A 937 4.50 26.29 15.94
C PHE A 937 5.47 26.63 14.80
N ALA A 938 6.70 26.16 14.90
CA ALA A 938 7.70 26.24 13.83
C ALA A 938 8.18 24.83 13.49
N TRP A 939 7.73 24.28 12.37
CA TRP A 939 8.12 22.94 11.89
C TRP A 939 8.86 23.09 10.56
N ASP A 940 10.09 22.59 10.48
CA ASP A 940 10.91 22.69 9.27
C ASP A 940 11.00 24.12 8.67
N GLY A 941 11.09 25.13 9.55
CA GLY A 941 11.10 26.54 9.19
C GLY A 941 9.74 27.11 8.74
N GLN A 942 8.68 26.30 8.65
CA GLN A 942 7.32 26.70 8.30
C GLN A 942 6.55 27.11 9.56
N ARG A 943 5.67 28.11 9.42
CA ARG A 943 4.79 28.57 10.49
C ARG A 943 3.47 27.80 10.45
N LEU A 944 3.18 27.07 11.52
CA LEU A 944 1.88 26.44 11.74
C LEU A 944 1.15 27.14 12.87
N ILE A 945 -0.16 27.02 12.87
CA ILE A 945 -1.02 27.37 13.99
C ILE A 945 -1.87 26.16 14.38
N GLY A 946 -2.33 26.10 15.62
CA GLY A 946 -3.08 24.96 16.11
C GLY A 946 -3.49 25.13 17.56
N HIS A 947 -4.17 24.12 18.08
CA HIS A 947 -4.53 24.08 19.49
C HIS A 947 -4.73 22.62 19.94
N ASP A 948 -4.41 22.34 21.20
CA ASP A 948 -4.61 21.03 21.85
C ASP A 948 -5.71 21.10 22.90
N GLY A 949 -6.41 20.01 23.15
CA GLY A 949 -7.53 19.99 24.09
C GLY A 949 -7.55 18.70 24.89
N ASN A 950 -7.59 18.83 26.21
CA ASN A 950 -7.79 17.71 27.11
C ASN A 950 -9.03 17.95 27.97
N THR A 951 -9.77 16.89 28.20
CA THR A 951 -10.89 16.80 29.15
C THR A 951 -10.76 15.49 29.94
N LEU A 952 -11.82 15.05 30.60
CA LEU A 952 -11.83 13.82 31.40
C LEU A 952 -11.77 12.60 30.46
N GLY A 953 -10.58 12.02 30.30
CA GLY A 953 -10.32 10.84 29.48
C GLY A 953 -10.46 11.05 27.96
N GLN A 954 -10.50 12.30 27.47
CA GLN A 954 -10.50 12.60 26.02
C GLN A 954 -9.46 13.65 25.67
N ALA A 955 -8.83 13.50 24.50
CA ALA A 955 -7.83 14.42 23.99
C ALA A 955 -8.05 14.74 22.50
N ALA A 956 -7.72 15.97 22.12
CA ALA A 956 -7.85 16.50 20.78
C ALA A 956 -6.60 17.29 20.37
N PHE A 957 -6.15 17.12 19.14
CA PHE A 957 -4.98 17.81 18.59
C PHE A 957 -5.33 18.40 17.22
N LEU A 958 -5.18 19.71 17.04
CA LEU A 958 -5.42 20.38 15.75
C LEU A 958 -4.15 21.10 15.29
N ARG A 959 -3.72 20.85 14.05
CA ARG A 959 -2.65 21.60 13.39
C ARG A 959 -3.11 22.09 12.03
N MET A 960 -2.75 23.33 11.72
CA MET A 960 -3.02 23.97 10.44
C MET A 960 -1.71 24.53 9.89
N LEU A 961 -1.43 24.18 8.64
CA LEU A 961 -0.36 24.73 7.83
C LEU A 961 -0.99 25.58 6.71
N PRO A 962 -1.06 26.91 6.89
CA PRO A 962 -1.51 27.81 5.84
C PRO A 962 -0.58 27.76 4.62
N ASP A 963 -1.14 27.85 3.43
CA ASP A 963 -0.34 27.97 2.22
C ASP A 963 0.34 29.35 2.15
N PRO A 964 1.61 29.45 1.72
CA PRO A 964 2.31 30.73 1.60
C PRO A 964 1.62 31.76 0.69
N GLY A 965 0.74 31.30 -0.21
CA GLY A 965 -0.02 32.12 -1.14
C GLY A 965 -1.36 32.65 -0.61
N GLY A 966 -1.83 32.21 0.57
CA GLY A 966 -3.02 32.75 1.24
C GLY A 966 -4.38 32.17 0.82
N ASP A 967 -4.44 31.25 -0.15
CA ASP A 967 -5.70 30.70 -0.71
C ASP A 967 -6.03 29.28 -0.22
N GLY A 968 -5.52 28.88 0.96
CA GLY A 968 -5.77 27.56 1.54
C GLY A 968 -4.70 27.05 2.48
N GLY A 969 -4.62 25.72 2.61
CA GLY A 969 -3.62 25.02 3.41
C GLY A 969 -4.00 23.57 3.72
N LEU A 970 -3.30 23.00 4.70
CA LEU A 970 -3.57 21.69 5.27
C LEU A 970 -4.03 21.85 6.72
N ALA A 971 -5.16 21.25 7.09
CA ALA A 971 -5.63 21.11 8.46
C ALA A 971 -5.75 19.63 8.83
N VAL A 972 -5.28 19.27 10.02
CA VAL A 972 -5.30 17.90 10.53
C VAL A 972 -5.78 17.91 11.97
N VAL A 973 -6.81 17.11 12.27
CA VAL A 973 -7.35 16.94 13.62
C VAL A 973 -7.33 15.48 14.04
N LEU A 974 -6.91 15.20 15.27
CA LEU A 974 -7.03 13.89 15.90
C LEU A 974 -7.89 14.04 17.16
N LEU A 975 -8.97 13.27 17.26
CA LEU A 975 -9.87 13.20 18.42
C LEU A 975 -9.78 11.79 19.01
N THR A 976 -9.59 11.67 20.32
CA THR A 976 -9.34 10.40 21.01
C THR A 976 -10.07 10.35 22.35
N ASN A 977 -10.37 9.14 22.83
CA ASN A 977 -11.09 8.94 24.09
C ASN A 977 -10.35 8.06 25.12
N GLY A 978 -9.00 8.09 25.15
CA GLY A 978 -8.19 7.44 26.17
C GLY A 978 -6.84 6.94 25.63
N GLY A 979 -6.04 6.30 26.49
CA GLY A 979 -4.72 5.75 26.15
C GLY A 979 -3.59 6.78 26.09
N HIS A 980 -2.45 6.41 25.49
CA HIS A 980 -1.28 7.28 25.35
C HIS A 980 -1.41 8.23 24.15
N THR A 981 -2.38 9.15 24.22
CA THR A 981 -2.84 9.96 23.09
C THR A 981 -1.79 10.89 22.50
N ARG A 982 -0.84 11.39 23.32
CA ARG A 982 0.25 12.24 22.85
C ARG A 982 1.26 11.46 22.00
N ASP A 983 1.60 10.24 22.41
CA ASP A 983 2.53 9.39 21.65
C ASP A 983 1.92 9.00 20.30
N LEU A 984 0.60 8.70 20.26
CA LEU A 984 -0.16 8.53 19.02
C LEU A 984 -0.11 9.78 18.13
N TYR A 985 -0.39 10.96 18.70
CA TYR A 985 -0.37 12.23 17.97
C TYR A 985 1.00 12.48 17.31
N GLU A 986 2.10 12.34 18.07
CA GLU A 986 3.44 12.64 17.58
C GLU A 986 3.90 11.67 16.48
N ASP A 987 3.61 10.37 16.60
CA ASP A 987 3.92 9.37 15.56
C ASP A 987 3.12 9.64 14.30
N LEU A 988 1.80 9.83 14.44
CA LEU A 988 0.89 9.99 13.32
C LEU A 988 1.14 11.30 12.57
N TYR A 989 1.31 12.42 13.27
CA TYR A 989 1.50 13.73 12.62
C TYR A 989 2.87 13.84 11.96
N ARG A 990 3.89 13.18 12.50
CA ARG A 990 5.22 13.13 11.88
C ARG A 990 5.17 12.47 10.50
N GLU A 991 4.51 11.32 10.39
CA GLU A 991 4.32 10.62 9.11
C GLU A 991 3.45 11.47 8.16
N LEU A 992 2.32 11.95 8.67
CA LEU A 992 1.32 12.65 7.86
C LEU A 992 1.81 13.98 7.30
N PHE A 993 2.44 14.83 8.09
CA PHE A 993 2.95 16.11 7.58
C PHE A 993 4.18 15.92 6.67
N ALA A 994 5.01 14.91 6.91
CA ALA A 994 6.10 14.58 5.99
C ALA A 994 5.56 14.13 4.62
N GLU A 995 4.52 13.30 4.60
CA GLU A 995 3.93 12.79 3.37
C GLU A 995 3.07 13.83 2.64
N LEU A 996 2.12 14.44 3.35
CA LEU A 996 1.11 15.32 2.76
C LEU A 996 1.58 16.76 2.61
N ALA A 997 2.63 17.19 3.31
CA ALA A 997 3.15 18.55 3.21
C ALA A 997 4.65 18.63 2.95
N GLY A 998 5.41 17.53 3.03
CA GLY A 998 6.87 17.61 2.99
C GLY A 998 7.43 18.45 4.15
N VAL A 999 6.74 18.49 5.29
CA VAL A 999 7.12 19.27 6.47
C VAL A 999 7.52 18.31 7.58
N SER A 1000 8.75 18.45 8.06
CA SER A 1000 9.26 17.63 9.16
C SER A 1000 8.86 18.21 10.52
N MET A 1001 8.19 17.41 11.35
CA MET A 1001 7.91 17.75 12.74
C MET A 1001 9.21 17.70 13.57
N PRO A 1002 9.44 18.64 14.53
CA PRO A 1002 10.60 18.60 15.43
C PRO A 1002 10.78 17.26 16.15
N GLU A 1003 12.01 16.94 16.54
CA GLU A 1003 12.29 15.77 17.36
C GLU A 1003 11.60 15.85 18.72
N ARG A 1004 11.28 14.69 19.30
CA ARG A 1004 10.66 14.61 20.62
C ARG A 1004 11.59 15.25 21.64
N PHE A 1005 11.03 16.05 22.54
CA PHE A 1005 11.78 16.59 23.65
C PHE A 1005 12.27 15.46 24.56
N GLY A 1006 13.51 15.57 25.03
CA GLY A 1006 14.14 14.62 25.94
C GLY A 1006 15.51 15.10 26.40
N PRO A 1007 16.06 14.49 27.46
CA PRO A 1007 17.42 14.76 27.88
C PRO A 1007 18.42 14.33 26.79
N PRO A 1008 19.53 15.06 26.62
CA PRO A 1008 20.57 14.69 25.66
C PRO A 1008 21.24 13.36 26.06
N ASP A 1009 21.79 12.65 25.07
CA ASP A 1009 22.52 11.39 25.29
C ASP A 1009 23.71 11.55 26.25
N GLU A 1010 24.37 12.71 26.22
CA GLU A 1010 25.43 13.08 27.16
C GLU A 1010 24.85 13.86 28.34
N PRO A 1011 25.01 13.37 29.60
CA PRO A 1011 24.50 14.06 30.77
C PRO A 1011 25.05 15.49 30.91
N VAL A 1012 24.16 16.44 31.19
CA VAL A 1012 24.53 17.84 31.43
C VAL A 1012 24.70 18.07 32.93
N ASP A 1013 25.86 18.57 33.34
CA ASP A 1013 26.11 18.97 34.72
C ASP A 1013 25.53 20.38 34.98
N VAL A 1014 24.50 20.47 35.81
CA VAL A 1014 23.80 21.73 36.15
C VAL A 1014 23.69 21.85 37.67
N ASP A 1015 24.10 23.01 38.22
CA ASP A 1015 23.88 23.33 39.63
C ASP A 1015 22.38 23.59 39.88
N VAL A 1016 21.73 22.67 40.60
CA VAL A 1016 20.30 22.77 40.92
C VAL A 1016 20.00 23.75 42.05
N THR A 1017 21.00 24.18 42.82
CA THR A 1017 20.85 25.02 44.02
C THR A 1017 19.95 26.25 43.83
N PRO A 1018 20.03 27.00 42.70
CA PRO A 1018 19.16 28.16 42.47
C PRO A 1018 17.67 27.82 42.37
N PHE A 1019 17.35 26.60 41.92
CA PHE A 1019 16.00 26.13 41.61
C PHE A 1019 15.33 25.40 42.77
N LEU A 1020 16.08 25.04 43.83
CA LEU A 1020 15.53 24.38 45.01
C LEU A 1020 14.51 25.26 45.72
N GLY A 1021 13.38 24.69 46.15
CA GLY A 1021 12.36 25.40 46.92
C GLY A 1021 10.93 25.01 46.54
N ARG A 1022 9.96 25.69 47.18
CA ARG A 1022 8.54 25.52 46.92
C ARG A 1022 8.02 26.53 45.92
N TYR A 1023 7.34 26.04 44.91
CA TYR A 1023 6.57 26.81 43.94
C TYR A 1023 5.10 26.46 44.14
N GLU A 1024 4.23 27.46 44.22
CA GLU A 1024 2.83 27.24 44.60
C GLU A 1024 1.88 28.12 43.80
N ARG A 1025 0.77 27.52 43.36
CA ARG A 1025 -0.43 28.17 42.83
C ARG A 1025 -1.67 27.48 43.42
N THR A 1026 -2.87 27.99 43.14
CA THR A 1026 -4.09 27.58 43.87
C THR A 1026 -4.40 26.08 43.79
N SER A 1027 -4.05 25.43 42.68
CA SER A 1027 -4.36 24.02 42.38
C SER A 1027 -3.19 23.06 42.62
N VAL A 1028 -1.95 23.57 42.72
CA VAL A 1028 -0.75 22.75 42.70
C VAL A 1028 0.38 23.35 43.55
N GLN A 1029 0.99 22.49 44.36
CA GLN A 1029 2.26 22.73 45.03
C GLN A 1029 3.36 21.91 44.34
N MET A 1030 4.50 22.52 44.07
CA MET A 1030 5.68 21.89 43.46
C MET A 1030 6.90 22.12 44.36
N ASP A 1031 7.45 21.06 44.94
CA ASP A 1031 8.66 21.10 45.75
C ASP A 1031 9.84 20.56 44.93
N VAL A 1032 10.85 21.41 44.71
CA VAL A 1032 12.11 21.03 44.07
C VAL A 1032 13.14 20.77 45.16
N GLU A 1033 13.58 19.52 45.28
CA GLU A 1033 14.45 19.04 46.35
C GLU A 1033 15.74 18.43 45.78
N ASP A 1034 16.84 18.55 46.52
CA ASP A 1034 18.08 17.84 46.23
C ASP A 1034 18.07 16.50 46.96
N GLY A 1035 17.66 15.45 46.26
CA GLY A 1035 17.49 14.10 46.79
C GLY A 1035 18.79 13.30 46.85
N ALA A 1036 18.76 12.13 47.49
CA ALA A 1036 19.95 11.28 47.64
C ALA A 1036 20.50 10.72 46.31
N GLU A 1037 19.64 10.59 45.30
CA GLU A 1037 19.97 10.08 43.95
C GLU A 1037 20.01 11.19 42.89
N GLY A 1038 19.91 12.46 43.30
CA GLY A 1038 19.83 13.62 42.43
C GLY A 1038 18.59 14.48 42.71
N PRO A 1039 18.39 15.57 41.94
CA PRO A 1039 17.26 16.46 42.13
C PRO A 1039 15.93 15.78 41.78
N VAL A 1040 14.90 16.08 42.58
CA VAL A 1040 13.56 15.51 42.48
C VAL A 1040 12.54 16.65 42.45
N LEU A 1041 11.53 16.50 41.59
CA LEU A 1041 10.33 17.33 41.59
C LEU A 1041 9.18 16.55 42.21
N ARG A 1042 8.67 17.02 43.34
CA ARG A 1042 7.43 16.54 43.94
C ARG A 1042 6.30 17.49 43.57
N THR A 1043 5.28 16.99 42.89
CA THR A 1043 4.05 17.73 42.57
C THR A 1043 2.93 17.23 43.47
N THR A 1044 2.16 18.14 44.05
CA THR A 1044 1.00 17.82 44.89
C THR A 1044 -0.20 18.63 44.43
N LEU A 1045 -1.26 17.95 43.99
CA LEU A 1045 -2.56 18.55 43.72
C LEU A 1045 -3.19 19.02 45.03
N VAL A 1046 -3.75 20.22 45.03
CA VAL A 1046 -4.40 20.83 46.19
C VAL A 1046 -5.78 21.39 45.80
N GLY A 1047 -6.67 21.53 46.79
CA GLY A 1047 -8.02 22.03 46.58
C GLY A 1047 -8.96 21.04 45.86
N PRO A 1048 -10.01 21.51 45.18
CA PRO A 1048 -11.04 20.65 44.57
C PRO A 1048 -10.52 19.64 43.54
N LEU A 1049 -9.37 19.92 42.89
CA LEU A 1049 -8.74 18.99 41.94
C LEU A 1049 -8.19 17.74 42.64
N ALA A 1050 -7.73 17.86 43.89
CA ALA A 1050 -7.27 16.71 44.67
C ALA A 1050 -8.40 15.74 45.05
N GLU A 1051 -9.67 16.20 45.06
CA GLU A 1051 -10.83 15.33 45.32
C GLU A 1051 -11.20 14.47 44.11
N LEU A 1052 -10.71 14.83 42.91
CA LEU A 1052 -10.95 14.12 41.66
C LEU A 1052 -9.88 13.05 41.37
N GLU A 1053 -8.72 13.11 42.06
CA GLU A 1053 -7.58 12.23 41.82
C GLU A 1053 -7.34 11.24 42.97
N PRO A 1054 -7.20 9.92 42.71
CA PRO A 1054 -6.96 8.93 43.76
C PRO A 1054 -5.60 9.09 44.44
N ASP A 1055 -4.58 9.54 43.71
CA ASP A 1055 -3.23 9.81 44.23
C ASP A 1055 -2.80 11.25 43.88
N PRO A 1056 -2.95 12.20 44.82
CA PRO A 1056 -2.71 13.61 44.54
C PRO A 1056 -1.22 13.99 44.57
N VAL A 1057 -0.29 13.05 44.80
CA VAL A 1057 1.14 13.33 44.92
C VAL A 1057 1.93 12.50 43.91
N GLU A 1058 2.73 13.19 43.09
CA GLU A 1058 3.66 12.54 42.17
C GLU A 1058 5.09 13.00 42.44
N GLU A 1059 6.05 12.07 42.40
CA GLU A 1059 7.47 12.35 42.50
C GLU A 1059 8.20 11.88 41.25
N HIS A 1060 8.93 12.80 40.62
CA HIS A 1060 9.67 12.53 39.39
C HIS A 1060 11.15 12.93 39.54
N PRO A 1061 12.11 12.10 39.08
CA PRO A 1061 13.48 12.53 38.91
C PRO A 1061 13.55 13.75 37.98
N LEU A 1062 14.24 14.81 38.40
CA LEU A 1062 14.37 16.05 37.64
C LEU A 1062 15.67 16.03 36.81
N VAL A 1063 15.59 15.60 35.56
CA VAL A 1063 16.77 15.33 34.72
C VAL A 1063 17.26 16.62 34.04
N PRO A 1064 18.53 17.04 34.18
CA PRO A 1064 19.04 18.24 33.53
C PRO A 1064 19.09 18.11 32.00
N VAL A 1065 18.61 19.14 31.31
CA VAL A 1065 18.70 19.28 29.83
C VAL A 1065 19.58 20.47 29.44
N GLY A 1066 19.50 21.55 30.21
CA GLY A 1066 20.31 22.76 30.01
C GLY A 1066 20.15 23.76 31.16
N PRO A 1067 20.75 24.96 31.06
CA PRO A 1067 20.62 25.99 32.08
C PRO A 1067 19.15 26.37 32.31
N GLY A 1068 18.61 26.06 33.50
CA GLY A 1068 17.22 26.34 33.85
C GLY A 1068 16.19 25.47 33.12
N LEU A 1069 16.60 24.43 32.39
CA LEU A 1069 15.70 23.52 31.68
C LEU A 1069 15.97 22.08 32.12
N PHE A 1070 14.93 21.44 32.62
CA PHE A 1070 14.95 20.06 33.08
C PHE A 1070 13.84 19.26 32.41
N ALA A 1071 13.90 17.93 32.52
CA ALA A 1071 12.92 17.01 31.99
C ALA A 1071 12.45 16.07 33.10
N VAL A 1072 11.16 15.79 33.13
CA VAL A 1072 10.56 14.71 33.92
C VAL A 1072 9.85 13.75 32.96
N ARG A 1073 9.74 12.48 33.33
CA ARG A 1073 9.01 11.48 32.54
C ARG A 1073 8.00 10.77 33.44
N PRO A 1074 6.69 10.98 33.21
CA PRO A 1074 5.65 10.21 33.88
C PRO A 1074 5.83 8.70 33.69
N GLU A 1075 5.33 7.91 34.65
CA GLU A 1075 5.38 6.46 34.54
C GLU A 1075 4.51 5.99 33.36
N GLY A 1076 5.01 5.01 32.59
CA GLY A 1076 4.28 4.44 31.46
C GLY A 1076 4.26 5.26 30.16
N THR A 1077 4.89 6.45 30.10
CA THR A 1077 4.94 7.26 28.87
C THR A 1077 6.31 7.24 28.19
N GLU A 1078 6.34 7.34 26.86
CA GLU A 1078 7.60 7.52 26.11
C GLU A 1078 8.05 9.00 26.10
N THR A 1079 7.10 9.93 26.19
CA THR A 1079 7.32 11.37 26.06
C THR A 1079 7.81 12.03 27.35
N TRP A 1080 8.80 12.91 27.24
CA TRP A 1080 9.31 13.74 28.34
C TRP A 1080 8.56 15.07 28.45
N VAL A 1081 8.45 15.59 29.67
CA VAL A 1081 7.83 16.87 30.00
C VAL A 1081 8.90 17.85 30.46
N PRO A 1082 9.07 19.01 29.81
CA PRO A 1082 9.98 20.05 30.27
C PRO A 1082 9.51 20.72 31.58
N VAL A 1083 10.49 21.08 32.39
CA VAL A 1083 10.36 21.93 33.58
C VAL A 1083 11.31 23.09 33.40
N THR A 1084 10.76 24.29 33.14
CA THR A 1084 11.55 25.49 32.84
C THR A 1084 11.55 26.45 34.02
N PHE A 1085 12.74 26.79 34.50
CA PHE A 1085 12.96 27.79 35.53
C PHE A 1085 13.41 29.10 34.91
N TYR A 1086 12.79 30.21 35.32
CA TYR A 1086 13.10 31.54 34.80
C TYR A 1086 12.81 32.62 35.85
N GLU A 1087 13.35 33.81 35.65
CA GLU A 1087 13.07 34.98 36.47
C GLU A 1087 12.30 36.01 35.66
N LEU A 1088 11.32 36.67 36.28
CA LEU A 1088 10.69 37.84 35.68
C LEU A 1088 11.69 39.00 35.62
N ALA A 1089 11.41 40.00 34.77
CA ALA A 1089 12.22 41.23 34.69
C ALA A 1089 12.34 41.97 36.04
N THR A 1090 11.42 41.71 36.97
CA THR A 1090 11.38 42.25 38.33
C THR A 1090 12.15 41.39 39.36
N GLY A 1091 12.69 40.25 38.96
CA GLY A 1091 13.59 39.38 39.74
C GLY A 1091 12.92 38.26 40.53
N GLU A 1092 11.59 38.09 40.43
CA GLU A 1092 10.89 36.96 41.04
C GLU A 1092 11.13 35.67 40.23
N PRO A 1093 11.51 34.55 40.89
CA PRO A 1093 11.73 33.27 40.23
C PRO A 1093 10.43 32.47 40.06
N TYR A 1094 10.32 31.80 38.91
CA TYR A 1094 9.17 31.01 38.48
C TYR A 1094 9.60 29.63 37.98
N LEU A 1095 8.69 28.68 38.10
CA LEU A 1095 8.73 27.37 37.49
C LEU A 1095 7.56 27.29 36.48
N HIS A 1096 7.87 26.98 35.23
CA HIS A 1096 6.88 26.70 34.18
C HIS A 1096 6.83 25.21 33.86
N MET A 1097 5.66 24.60 34.09
CA MET A 1097 5.40 23.19 33.79
C MET A 1097 3.90 23.02 33.52
N GLY A 1098 3.53 22.17 32.57
CA GLY A 1098 2.12 21.93 32.20
C GLY A 1098 1.42 23.19 31.67
N ALA A 1099 2.15 24.02 30.92
CA ALA A 1099 1.68 25.31 30.41
C ALA A 1099 1.28 26.36 31.48
N ARG A 1100 1.73 26.20 32.73
CA ARG A 1100 1.44 27.13 33.83
C ARG A 1100 2.71 27.74 34.40
N ALA A 1101 2.70 29.05 34.62
CA ALA A 1101 3.71 29.73 35.40
C ALA A 1101 3.37 29.65 36.89
N THR A 1102 4.31 29.17 37.70
CA THR A 1102 4.13 28.98 39.14
C THR A 1102 5.19 29.79 39.88
N PRO A 1103 4.81 30.80 40.70
CA PRO A 1103 5.76 31.62 41.45
C PRO A 1103 6.39 30.81 42.57
N ARG A 1104 7.65 31.13 42.90
CA ARG A 1104 8.30 30.60 44.11
C ARG A 1104 7.73 31.26 45.36
N VAL A 1105 7.40 30.45 46.36
CA VAL A 1105 7.00 30.93 47.69
C VAL A 1105 8.24 31.52 48.37
N ARG A 1106 8.13 32.77 48.82
CA ARG A 1106 9.20 33.38 49.63
C ARG A 1106 9.24 32.69 51.00
N PRO A 1107 10.41 32.26 51.50
CA PRO A 1107 10.54 31.58 52.78
C PRO A 1107 10.12 32.42 53.98
#